data_AF-A0A835M0P0-F1
#
_entry.id   AF-A0A835M0P0-F1
#
_cell.length_a   1.000
_cell.length_b   1.000
_cell.length_c   1.000
_cell.angle_alpha   90.00
_cell.angle_beta   90.00
_cell.angle_gamma   90.00
#
_symmetry.space_group_name_H-M   'P 1'
#
loop_
_entity.id
_entity.type
_entity.pdbx_description
1 polymer ?
#
loop_
_entity_poly.entity_id
_entity_poly.type
_entity_poly.pdbx_seq_one_letter_code
_entity_poly.pdbx_strand_id
1 'polypeptide(L)'
;MSNGQYNNPIWAEAEEGSNEFYSSSSSTKSKSPRIYPQRVSARAFSNQRSTTATGLKQSPQSKSDYESQASDNISTDTSSEFEHVVKENNGKVALFKPKETQLQKQKQLISTQSSCSKDSLMDDSENLASAGKHTPPKDFVCPITSNLFVDPVTLETGQTYERKAIQEWLERGNSTCPITRQKLQNTQLPKTNYVLKRLIATWREQIPASTQILTEKPLLKNDSSSNLIKPSTSPTSVISQASIDGTFGELRLAITNLCMSEILVESETAILSIERFWQEGNMESEIQSMLSKPAVVNGFVEILFNSVDPRVLSSTVFLLSELGYKDKNVIQTLTRVDSDVECIVALFKNGLTEAVVLIYLLRPSTMSLIEMDMIDSLLTVIQKKEEDTFEMCLRSKTASILLLGQILGGEDTNVSSIVQSVVSSKAIEVVVRSLEADWSEERFAAVGILLRCMKENGKCRNVIADKAELAPILESFVGASDGERFMIVQFLSDLVKLNSTMHTLLVYLQMALQEQVPVVAGLLLQLDLLTEPRKMSMYREEAIDALISCLRNSNFPGAQITAAGTIVSFQGRFSASGKPLARVFLLKRAGLDKDYKNIMRKEKLGLTDGKPEENMEEENVADEWERRMAFVLVSHEFGLLFEALAEGLRSRYAELSSACFVSATWLAHMLTILPDTGVRGAARVCLLKQFVSIFKSAKDPEDKALAMLALSSFIHDPEGLRDLTLHMKDILKGLRELKKYSSLALEMLKIFSEAQDPGSKDMWNHKDLFQVDCSGNGEVLSIICYKDKIFSGHSDGSLKVWSHKEGRFHLIQETQEHSKGVSSLQIIQSGERLYSGSLDKTTRVWAVGQELIHCIQVHDMKDQVHSMVVANSISCFIPHGPGVKVHAWSGESKLLNSNKNVKCMELVQGKLYCGCNDGSIQEIDLATGTMSTVQTGSRKLIGKTSPIYALQVCDGMIYSASSSLDGAAVKLWSASDFSLVGSLTSTLEVRTMAVSSELVYLGCKMGTVEIWCKEKHTRVETLHTGTNGKVICMSVDEDEEVLVIGTSDGRIQAWGQS
;
A
#
# COMPACT_ATOMS: atom_id res chain seq x y z
N MET A 1 -8.74 -25.06 57.03
CA MET A 1 -7.88 -24.90 58.23
C MET A 1 -6.43 -25.12 57.82
N SER A 2 -5.47 -24.59 58.58
CA SER A 2 -4.03 -24.96 58.63
C SER A 2 -3.22 -25.05 57.31
N ASN A 3 -2.39 -24.01 57.12
CA ASN A 3 -1.09 -23.87 56.45
C ASN A 3 -0.28 -25.15 56.08
N GLY A 4 0.61 -25.07 55.07
CA GLY A 4 1.74 -26.03 54.98
C GLY A 4 2.69 -26.05 53.76
N GLN A 5 3.55 -25.03 53.60
CA GLN A 5 4.93 -25.11 53.03
C GLN A 5 5.23 -25.49 51.55
N TYR A 6 6.40 -25.00 51.11
CA TYR A 6 7.07 -25.13 49.80
C TYR A 6 7.66 -26.53 49.53
N ASN A 7 7.97 -26.83 48.26
CA ASN A 7 9.19 -27.56 47.90
C ASN A 7 9.66 -27.27 46.46
N ASN A 8 10.98 -27.20 46.25
CA ASN A 8 11.63 -27.07 44.94
C ASN A 8 12.13 -28.44 44.43
N PRO A 9 12.29 -28.61 43.10
CA PRO A 9 13.39 -29.35 42.50
C PRO A 9 14.45 -28.34 41.99
N ILE A 10 15.67 -28.26 42.52
CA ILE A 10 16.74 -29.28 42.53
C ILE A 10 17.14 -29.68 41.10
N TRP A 11 18.23 -29.09 40.62
CA TRP A 11 19.27 -29.79 39.87
C TRP A 11 20.62 -29.41 40.53
N ALA A 12 21.47 -30.40 40.75
CA ALA A 12 22.79 -30.25 41.37
C ALA A 12 23.85 -30.97 40.51
N GLU A 13 25.11 -30.69 40.78
CA GLU A 13 26.25 -31.10 39.95
C GLU A 13 26.54 -32.61 40.00
N ALA A 14 27.09 -33.14 38.90
CA ALA A 14 27.76 -34.43 38.84
C ALA A 14 28.85 -34.38 37.74
N GLU A 15 30.06 -34.86 38.06
CA GLU A 15 31.25 -34.77 37.20
C GLU A 15 31.52 -36.05 36.39
N GLU A 16 32.31 -35.86 35.33
CA GLU A 16 33.17 -36.79 34.57
C GLU A 16 32.74 -38.25 34.26
N GLY A 17 32.83 -38.58 32.97
CA GLY A 17 32.92 -39.94 32.43
C GLY A 17 33.49 -39.88 31.00
N SER A 18 34.68 -40.40 30.79
CA SER A 18 35.50 -40.08 29.61
C SER A 18 35.33 -41.01 28.40
N ASN A 19 35.57 -40.46 27.21
CA ASN A 19 36.23 -41.16 26.11
C ASN A 19 36.84 -40.16 25.11
N GLU A 20 38.02 -40.46 24.59
CA GLU A 20 38.79 -39.60 23.70
C GLU A 20 38.44 -39.84 22.22
N PHE A 21 38.54 -38.81 21.35
CA PHE A 21 39.72 -38.71 20.48
C PHE A 21 39.76 -37.45 19.57
N TYR A 22 41.01 -37.00 19.35
CA TYR A 22 41.53 -36.05 18.37
C TYR A 22 40.94 -34.64 18.22
N SER A 23 41.77 -33.69 18.64
CA SER A 23 41.71 -32.28 18.29
C SER A 23 42.28 -31.99 16.89
N SER A 24 41.83 -30.90 16.29
CA SER A 24 42.69 -30.05 15.45
C SER A 24 42.33 -28.59 15.73
N SER A 25 43.34 -27.73 15.84
CA SER A 25 43.17 -26.33 16.25
C SER A 25 43.45 -25.37 15.10
N SER A 26 42.55 -24.41 14.90
CA SER A 26 42.80 -23.22 14.08
C SER A 26 42.22 -21.99 14.76
N SER A 27 43.05 -20.98 15.02
CA SER A 27 42.73 -19.83 15.86
C SER A 27 42.39 -18.58 15.05
N THR A 28 41.16 -18.48 14.56
CA THR A 28 40.63 -17.25 13.94
C THR A 28 39.86 -16.41 14.97
N LYS A 29 40.33 -15.19 15.24
CA LYS A 29 39.62 -14.19 16.06
C LYS A 29 38.37 -13.70 15.32
N SER A 30 37.22 -14.36 15.52
CA SER A 30 35.93 -13.84 15.08
C SER A 30 35.57 -12.58 15.86
N LYS A 31 35.01 -11.58 15.16
CA LYS A 31 34.34 -10.44 15.80
C LYS A 31 33.00 -10.93 16.37
N SER A 32 32.54 -10.33 17.47
CA SER A 32 31.21 -10.62 18.01
C SER A 32 30.12 -10.29 16.97
N PRO A 33 29.11 -11.17 16.79
CA PRO A 33 27.99 -10.89 15.89
C PRO A 33 27.14 -9.74 16.41
N ARG A 34 26.51 -8.99 15.50
CA ARG A 34 25.57 -7.91 15.84
C ARG A 34 24.21 -8.51 16.18
N ILE A 35 23.64 -8.13 17.31
CA ILE A 35 22.45 -8.78 17.91
C ILE A 35 21.16 -8.05 17.50
N TYR A 36 21.05 -7.67 16.22
CA TYR A 36 19.89 -6.97 15.67
C TYR A 36 19.85 -7.14 14.14
N PRO A 37 18.68 -7.34 13.50
CA PRO A 37 18.56 -7.23 12.05
C PRO A 37 18.80 -5.77 11.63
N GLN A 38 19.35 -5.50 10.43
CA GLN A 38 19.57 -4.11 10.01
C GLN A 38 18.23 -3.41 9.72
N ARG A 39 17.78 -2.57 10.64
CA ARG A 39 16.71 -1.60 10.31
C ARG A 39 17.29 -0.53 9.38
N VAL A 40 17.07 -0.76 8.08
CA VAL A 40 17.45 0.10 6.94
C VAL A 40 18.96 0.21 6.72
N SER A 41 19.39 -0.08 5.48
CA SER A 41 20.77 0.13 5.05
C SER A 41 21.05 1.63 4.85
N ALA A 42 22.14 2.12 5.44
CA ALA A 42 22.71 3.46 5.26
C ALA A 42 23.33 3.66 3.85
N ARG A 43 22.52 3.39 2.81
CA ARG A 43 22.87 3.41 1.37
C ARG A 43 21.65 3.70 0.48
N ALA A 44 20.81 4.65 0.87
CA ALA A 44 19.63 5.06 0.10
C ALA A 44 19.83 6.34 -0.74
N PHE A 45 20.95 7.06 -0.57
CA PHE A 45 21.21 8.33 -1.29
C PHE A 45 22.64 8.46 -1.84
N SER A 46 22.93 7.83 -2.98
CA SER A 46 23.95 8.35 -3.91
C SER A 46 23.71 7.81 -5.32
N ASN A 47 23.88 8.66 -6.36
CA ASN A 47 23.92 8.18 -7.74
C ASN A 47 24.77 9.10 -8.64
N GLN A 48 25.99 8.63 -8.93
CA GLN A 48 26.84 8.93 -10.09
C GLN A 48 27.25 10.38 -10.44
N ARG A 49 28.57 10.63 -10.34
CA ARG A 49 29.50 11.05 -11.43
C ARG A 49 30.94 10.93 -10.88
N SER A 50 31.84 10.04 -11.33
CA SER A 50 32.45 9.77 -12.65
C SER A 50 33.81 10.48 -12.85
N THR A 51 34.93 9.75 -12.91
CA THR A 51 35.94 9.70 -14.01
C THR A 51 37.28 9.05 -13.60
N THR A 52 37.89 8.24 -14.50
CA THR A 52 39.35 7.92 -14.65
C THR A 52 40.13 7.27 -13.46
N ALA A 53 41.11 6.35 -13.61
CA ALA A 53 41.93 5.95 -14.76
C ALA A 53 42.57 4.52 -14.62
N THR A 54 43.06 3.95 -15.74
CA THR A 54 44.18 2.96 -15.90
C THR A 54 44.22 1.62 -15.14
N GLY A 55 44.39 0.49 -15.86
CA GLY A 55 44.76 -0.82 -15.27
C GLY A 55 44.77 -2.03 -16.22
N LEU A 56 45.82 -2.21 -17.03
CA LEU A 56 45.96 -3.30 -18.04
C LEU A 56 45.97 -4.73 -17.46
N LYS A 57 45.22 -5.68 -18.08
CA LYS A 57 45.79 -6.80 -18.90
C LYS A 57 44.80 -7.88 -19.41
N GLN A 58 45.00 -8.22 -20.69
CA GLN A 58 44.96 -9.56 -21.33
C GLN A 58 43.66 -10.40 -21.40
N SER A 59 43.24 -10.60 -22.65
CA SER A 59 42.33 -11.58 -23.27
C SER A 59 43.03 -12.97 -23.45
N PRO A 60 42.45 -14.07 -24.03
CA PRO A 60 41.37 -14.07 -25.06
C PRO A 60 40.38 -15.25 -25.14
N GLN A 61 39.53 -15.19 -26.20
CA GLN A 61 38.75 -16.26 -26.86
C GLN A 61 37.46 -16.75 -26.13
N SER A 62 36.34 -17.04 -26.84
CA SER A 62 36.08 -17.07 -28.30
C SER A 62 34.59 -16.94 -28.69
N LYS A 63 34.30 -16.27 -29.84
CA LYS A 63 33.09 -16.37 -30.73
C LYS A 63 31.74 -15.98 -30.11
N SER A 64 30.93 -15.05 -30.64
CA SER A 64 30.33 -14.89 -32.00
C SER A 64 29.19 -15.90 -32.26
N ASP A 65 28.02 -15.53 -32.82
CA ASP A 65 27.68 -14.38 -33.69
C ASP A 65 26.29 -13.73 -33.43
N TYR A 66 25.95 -12.75 -34.27
CA TYR A 66 24.70 -11.97 -34.51
C TYR A 66 23.35 -12.75 -34.35
N GLU A 67 22.17 -12.12 -34.22
CA GLU A 67 21.69 -10.93 -34.94
C GLU A 67 20.56 -10.15 -34.21
N SER A 68 20.15 -9.00 -34.75
CA SER A 68 19.25 -8.00 -34.11
C SER A 68 17.83 -7.96 -34.69
N GLN A 69 16.85 -7.61 -33.86
CA GLN A 69 15.72 -6.76 -34.28
C GLN A 69 15.18 -5.94 -33.10
N ALA A 70 14.41 -4.88 -33.39
CA ALA A 70 14.10 -3.80 -32.46
C ALA A 70 12.60 -3.47 -32.40
N SER A 71 12.24 -2.73 -31.34
CA SER A 71 11.02 -1.92 -31.17
C SER A 71 9.66 -2.55 -31.45
N ASP A 72 8.79 -2.55 -30.43
CA ASP A 72 7.75 -1.52 -30.43
C ASP A 72 7.33 -1.12 -29.02
N ASN A 73 7.08 0.18 -28.83
CA ASN A 73 6.56 0.76 -27.58
C ASN A 73 5.08 1.11 -27.78
N ILE A 74 4.18 0.50 -26.99
CA ILE A 74 2.81 1.01 -26.84
C ILE A 74 2.53 1.18 -25.34
N SER A 75 2.58 2.44 -24.90
CA SER A 75 2.08 2.87 -23.60
C SER A 75 0.60 3.23 -23.71
N THR A 76 -0.25 2.61 -22.90
CA THR A 76 -1.62 3.08 -22.66
C THR A 76 -1.93 3.07 -21.16
N ASP A 77 -1.76 4.23 -20.53
CA ASP A 77 -2.49 4.53 -19.30
C ASP A 77 -4.00 4.53 -19.59
N THR A 78 -4.79 4.04 -18.65
CA THR A 78 -6.04 4.70 -18.27
C THR A 78 -6.49 4.20 -16.91
N SER A 79 -6.67 5.11 -15.97
CA SER A 79 -7.46 4.89 -14.76
C SER A 79 -8.95 5.03 -15.09
N SER A 80 -9.82 4.31 -14.36
CA SER A 80 -11.27 4.49 -14.48
C SER A 80 -12.03 4.10 -13.22
N GLU A 81 -12.42 5.11 -12.45
CA GLU A 81 -13.67 5.13 -11.67
C GLU A 81 -14.41 6.37 -12.21
N PHE A 82 -15.60 6.25 -12.81
CA PHE A 82 -16.91 6.14 -12.16
C PHE A 82 -17.19 7.33 -11.19
N GLU A 83 -18.38 7.92 -11.15
CA GLU A 83 -19.68 7.31 -11.41
C GLU A 83 -20.80 8.30 -11.83
N HIS A 84 -21.98 7.72 -12.09
CA HIS A 84 -23.32 8.31 -12.11
C HIS A 84 -23.87 9.00 -13.38
N VAL A 85 -25.20 8.93 -13.46
CA VAL A 85 -26.04 8.87 -14.66
C VAL A 85 -27.33 9.66 -14.40
N VAL A 86 -27.99 10.17 -15.45
CA VAL A 86 -29.43 9.92 -15.77
C VAL A 86 -29.99 10.90 -16.83
N LYS A 87 -30.79 10.33 -17.75
CA LYS A 87 -31.73 10.95 -18.72
C LYS A 87 -31.19 11.67 -19.97
N GLU A 88 -31.39 10.98 -21.09
CA GLU A 88 -32.34 11.35 -22.16
C GLU A 88 -32.51 12.86 -22.44
N ASN A 89 -32.37 13.34 -23.67
CA ASN A 89 -32.97 12.75 -24.88
C ASN A 89 -32.20 13.18 -26.14
N ASN A 90 -32.16 12.34 -27.20
CA ASN A 90 -31.40 12.68 -28.41
C ASN A 90 -32.07 12.19 -29.71
N GLY A 91 -32.54 13.12 -30.54
CA GLY A 91 -32.98 12.85 -31.90
C GLY A 91 -33.69 14.04 -32.55
N LYS A 92 -33.55 14.27 -33.86
CA LYS A 92 -32.70 13.56 -34.84
C LYS A 92 -32.57 14.39 -36.13
N VAL A 93 -31.43 14.22 -36.82
CA VAL A 93 -31.27 14.35 -38.29
C VAL A 93 -31.44 15.76 -38.92
N ALA A 94 -30.77 16.14 -40.02
CA ALA A 94 -29.38 16.05 -40.52
C ALA A 94 -29.35 16.72 -41.93
N LEU A 95 -28.18 16.98 -42.53
CA LEU A 95 -27.76 16.45 -43.85
C LEU A 95 -26.37 16.96 -44.35
N PHE A 96 -25.77 16.18 -45.25
CA PHE A 96 -24.59 16.38 -46.16
C PHE A 96 -23.60 17.54 -45.91
N LYS A 97 -22.31 17.31 -45.59
CA LYS A 97 -21.19 16.80 -46.45
C LYS A 97 -21.01 17.52 -47.81
N PRO A 98 -19.77 17.66 -48.35
CA PRO A 98 -18.44 17.83 -47.71
C PRO A 98 -17.46 18.77 -48.51
N LYS A 99 -16.14 18.66 -48.20
CA LYS A 99 -14.94 18.91 -49.06
C LYS A 99 -14.32 20.33 -49.23
N GLU A 100 -13.03 20.38 -48.86
CA GLU A 100 -11.86 20.90 -49.62
C GLU A 100 -11.48 22.41 -49.73
N THR A 101 -10.43 22.74 -48.95
CA THR A 101 -9.18 23.46 -49.32
C THR A 101 -9.11 24.98 -49.62
N GLN A 102 -8.29 25.64 -48.79
CA GLN A 102 -7.21 26.59 -49.11
C GLN A 102 -7.47 28.06 -49.58
N LEU A 103 -7.17 28.97 -48.62
CA LEU A 103 -6.14 30.03 -48.71
C LEU A 103 -6.41 31.40 -49.39
N GLN A 104 -6.35 32.45 -48.54
CA GLN A 104 -5.78 33.81 -48.76
C GLN A 104 -6.49 34.91 -49.59
N LYS A 105 -6.52 36.12 -48.98
CA LYS A 105 -6.59 37.50 -49.56
C LYS A 105 -7.96 37.90 -50.16
N GLN A 106 -8.39 39.18 -50.21
CA GLN A 106 -7.79 40.46 -49.75
C GLN A 106 -8.87 41.55 -49.43
N LYS A 107 -8.50 42.53 -48.59
CA LYS A 107 -8.92 43.97 -48.53
C LYS A 107 -10.30 44.49 -49.01
N GLN A 108 -10.91 45.36 -48.17
CA GLN A 108 -11.43 46.75 -48.41
C GLN A 108 -12.10 47.13 -49.76
N LEU A 109 -13.12 48.01 -49.86
CA LEU A 109 -13.93 48.78 -48.89
C LEU A 109 -15.07 49.51 -49.66
N ILE A 110 -16.32 49.55 -49.16
CA ILE A 110 -17.46 50.35 -49.70
C ILE A 110 -18.38 50.80 -48.52
N SER A 111 -19.20 51.85 -48.70
CA SER A 111 -20.18 52.43 -47.75
C SER A 111 -21.64 52.35 -48.32
N THR A 112 -22.70 53.09 -47.96
CA THR A 112 -22.93 54.34 -47.18
C THR A 112 -24.43 54.50 -46.85
N GLN A 113 -24.78 55.22 -45.76
CA GLN A 113 -26.11 55.85 -45.49
C GLN A 113 -27.31 54.88 -45.30
N SER A 114 -28.46 55.26 -44.74
CA SER A 114 -28.97 56.53 -44.13
C SER A 114 -29.76 56.14 -42.83
N SER A 115 -30.43 56.96 -42.01
CA SER A 115 -30.80 58.40 -41.87
C SER A 115 -31.14 58.62 -40.36
N CYS A 116 -31.68 59.69 -39.74
CA CYS A 116 -32.01 61.12 -39.95
C CYS A 116 -32.33 61.70 -38.51
N SER A 117 -32.75 62.92 -38.18
CA SER A 117 -32.98 64.23 -38.85
C SER A 117 -33.30 65.32 -37.80
N LYS A 118 -32.81 66.56 -37.98
CA LYS A 118 -33.40 67.86 -37.51
C LYS A 118 -33.49 68.13 -36.00
N ASP A 119 -33.57 69.36 -35.46
CA ASP A 119 -33.27 70.77 -35.84
C ASP A 119 -33.33 71.56 -34.48
N SER A 120 -32.66 72.69 -34.17
CA SER A 120 -31.57 73.48 -34.78
C SER A 120 -31.03 74.52 -33.76
N LEU A 121 -29.98 75.29 -34.11
CA LEU A 121 -29.76 76.76 -33.90
C LEU A 121 -30.70 77.52 -32.90
N MET A 122 -30.29 78.41 -31.97
CA MET A 122 -29.05 79.22 -31.67
C MET A 122 -29.06 79.65 -30.15
N ASP A 123 -28.17 80.43 -29.48
CA ASP A 123 -26.78 80.96 -29.66
C ASP A 123 -26.20 81.55 -28.32
N ASP A 124 -24.96 82.09 -28.37
CA ASP A 124 -24.31 83.17 -27.53
C ASP A 124 -23.78 82.96 -26.08
N SER A 125 -22.54 83.47 -25.88
CA SER A 125 -21.85 84.01 -24.66
C SER A 125 -21.41 83.19 -23.41
N GLU A 126 -20.10 83.29 -23.14
CA GLU A 126 -19.34 83.34 -21.86
C GLU A 126 -19.30 82.22 -20.76
N ASN A 127 -18.05 81.78 -20.51
CA ASN A 127 -17.39 81.59 -19.19
C ASN A 127 -18.00 80.66 -18.10
N LEU A 128 -17.60 79.37 -18.10
CA LEU A 128 -16.64 78.81 -17.10
C LEU A 128 -16.14 77.41 -17.52
N ALA A 129 -15.00 76.96 -16.99
CA ALA A 129 -14.33 75.73 -17.46
C ALA A 129 -14.07 74.68 -16.35
N SER A 130 -14.60 73.45 -16.51
CA SER A 130 -14.22 72.28 -15.70
C SER A 130 -14.72 70.90 -16.20
N ALA A 131 -14.47 70.51 -17.47
CA ALA A 131 -14.71 69.14 -17.94
C ALA A 131 -13.64 68.67 -18.94
N GLY A 132 -12.65 67.88 -18.48
CA GLY A 132 -11.52 67.50 -19.35
C GLY A 132 -10.39 66.70 -18.68
N LYS A 133 -10.72 65.58 -18.02
CA LYS A 133 -9.75 64.60 -17.51
C LYS A 133 -10.26 63.17 -17.79
N HIS A 134 -9.40 62.16 -17.60
CA HIS A 134 -9.64 60.71 -17.75
C HIS A 134 -9.49 60.06 -19.15
N THR A 135 -9.18 60.79 -20.22
CA THR A 135 -8.58 60.16 -21.43
C THR A 135 -7.05 60.03 -21.28
N PRO A 136 -6.43 58.88 -21.62
CA PRO A 136 -4.98 58.74 -21.59
C PRO A 136 -4.30 59.65 -22.63
N PRO A 137 -3.12 60.23 -22.31
CA PRO A 137 -2.24 60.85 -23.31
C PRO A 137 -1.95 59.88 -24.46
N LYS A 138 -1.95 60.38 -25.71
CA LYS A 138 -1.72 59.55 -26.90
C LYS A 138 -0.37 58.83 -26.87
N ASP A 139 0.63 59.46 -26.26
CA ASP A 139 1.99 58.96 -26.12
C ASP A 139 2.11 57.76 -25.15
N PHE A 140 1.06 57.47 -24.38
CA PHE A 140 0.97 56.29 -23.50
C PHE A 140 0.30 55.08 -24.17
N VAL A 141 -0.17 55.23 -25.41
CA VAL A 141 -0.98 54.24 -26.13
C VAL A 141 -0.19 53.63 -27.29
N CYS A 142 -0.19 52.30 -27.38
CA CYS A 142 0.48 51.57 -28.45
C CYS A 142 -0.22 51.77 -29.82
N PRO A 143 0.48 52.26 -30.86
CA PRO A 143 -0.14 52.50 -32.17
C PRO A 143 -0.60 51.25 -32.93
N ILE A 144 -0.21 50.03 -32.50
CA ILE A 144 -0.67 48.77 -33.10
C ILE A 144 -1.94 48.26 -32.41
N THR A 145 -1.99 48.32 -31.07
CA THR A 145 -3.08 47.72 -30.27
C THR A 145 -4.12 48.71 -29.79
N SER A 146 -3.87 50.03 -29.92
CA SER A 146 -4.68 51.12 -29.38
C SER A 146 -4.91 51.06 -27.85
N ASN A 147 -4.11 50.26 -27.14
CA ASN A 147 -4.17 50.09 -25.69
C ASN A 147 -2.97 50.77 -25.01
N LEU A 148 -3.11 51.12 -23.73
CA LEU A 148 -2.01 51.59 -22.88
C LEU A 148 -0.83 50.59 -22.91
N PHE A 149 0.41 51.08 -23.01
CA PHE A 149 1.58 50.21 -22.93
C PHE A 149 1.65 49.47 -21.59
N VAL A 150 2.08 48.21 -21.66
CA VAL A 150 2.43 47.34 -20.52
C VAL A 150 3.92 47.01 -20.56
N ASP A 151 4.48 46.78 -21.75
CA ASP A 151 5.92 46.69 -21.99
C ASP A 151 6.31 47.49 -23.24
N PRO A 152 6.49 48.84 -23.12
CA PRO A 152 6.84 49.68 -24.25
C PRO A 152 8.26 49.41 -24.75
N VAL A 153 8.42 49.26 -26.06
CA VAL A 153 9.71 49.06 -26.76
C VAL A 153 9.84 50.11 -27.86
N THR A 154 10.85 50.96 -27.73
CA THR A 154 11.18 51.98 -28.74
C THR A 154 12.15 51.39 -29.76
N LEU A 155 11.79 51.43 -31.04
CA LEU A 155 12.66 50.98 -32.14
C LEU A 155 13.69 52.05 -32.52
N GLU A 156 14.69 51.67 -33.31
CA GLU A 156 15.69 52.58 -33.92
C GLU A 156 15.07 53.76 -34.70
N THR A 157 13.83 53.61 -35.16
CA THR A 157 13.03 54.65 -35.84
C THR A 157 12.39 55.68 -34.90
N GLY A 158 12.67 55.63 -33.60
CA GLY A 158 12.10 56.49 -32.55
C GLY A 158 10.65 56.16 -32.16
N GLN A 159 9.98 55.27 -32.87
CA GLN A 159 8.59 54.87 -32.58
C GLN A 159 8.51 53.77 -31.52
N THR A 160 7.52 53.87 -30.63
CA THR A 160 7.34 52.97 -29.48
C THR A 160 6.11 52.09 -29.65
N TYR A 161 6.27 50.80 -29.38
CA TYR A 161 5.25 49.76 -29.54
C TYR A 161 5.20 48.83 -28.33
N GLU A 162 4.06 48.21 -28.07
CA GLU A 162 3.93 47.14 -27.07
C GLU A 162 4.73 45.92 -27.53
N ARG A 163 5.62 45.36 -26.68
CA ARG A 163 6.60 44.32 -27.07
C ARG A 163 5.97 43.19 -27.88
N LYS A 164 4.88 42.61 -27.38
CA LYS A 164 4.19 41.49 -28.05
C LYS A 164 3.68 41.86 -29.44
N ALA A 165 3.10 43.05 -29.60
CA ALA A 165 2.50 43.51 -30.85
C ALA A 165 3.53 43.80 -31.94
N ILE A 166 4.70 44.34 -31.58
CA ILE A 166 5.80 44.52 -32.54
C ILE A 166 6.58 43.22 -32.78
N GLN A 167 6.64 42.31 -31.81
CA GLN A 167 7.21 40.97 -32.00
C GLN A 167 6.39 40.18 -33.03
N GLU A 168 5.07 40.09 -32.86
CA GLU A 168 4.19 39.45 -33.85
C GLU A 168 4.29 40.10 -35.24
N TRP A 169 4.50 41.40 -35.32
CA TRP A 169 4.69 42.10 -36.60
C TRP A 169 5.96 41.63 -37.33
N LEU A 170 7.07 41.47 -36.61
CA LEU A 170 8.34 40.94 -37.15
C LEU A 170 8.22 39.45 -37.50
N GLU A 171 7.62 38.64 -36.63
CA GLU A 171 7.41 37.18 -36.83
C GLU A 171 6.53 36.88 -38.05
N ARG A 172 5.59 37.77 -38.39
CA ARG A 172 4.80 37.72 -39.63
C ARG A 172 5.61 38.09 -40.90
N GLY A 173 6.93 38.26 -40.79
CA GLY A 173 7.86 38.48 -41.91
C GLY A 173 8.07 39.94 -42.33
N ASN A 174 7.57 40.91 -41.56
CA ASN A 174 7.74 42.32 -41.89
C ASN A 174 9.09 42.85 -41.37
N SER A 175 9.95 43.35 -42.27
CA SER A 175 11.26 43.94 -41.91
C SER A 175 11.25 45.47 -41.85
N THR A 176 10.08 46.08 -41.65
CA THR A 176 9.87 47.54 -41.61
C THR A 176 9.08 47.98 -40.39
N CYS A 177 9.35 49.19 -39.89
CA CYS A 177 8.59 49.82 -38.82
C CYS A 177 7.14 50.08 -39.26
N PRO A 178 6.11 49.69 -38.48
CA PRO A 178 4.69 49.82 -38.87
C PRO A 178 4.26 51.22 -39.32
N ILE A 179 4.69 52.26 -38.61
CA ILE A 179 4.33 53.67 -38.89
C ILE A 179 5.26 54.29 -39.93
N THR A 180 6.58 54.33 -39.65
CA THR A 180 7.53 55.08 -40.49
C THR A 180 7.86 54.37 -41.80
N ARG A 181 7.54 53.07 -41.92
CA ARG A 181 7.88 52.17 -43.04
C ARG A 181 9.37 52.04 -43.35
N GLN A 182 10.24 52.64 -42.53
CA GLN A 182 11.69 52.49 -42.62
C GLN A 182 12.05 51.03 -42.35
N LYS A 183 13.04 50.52 -43.10
CA LYS A 183 13.56 49.16 -42.92
C LYS A 183 14.37 49.10 -41.62
N LEU A 184 14.09 48.09 -40.81
CA LEU A 184 14.80 47.84 -39.54
C LEU A 184 16.10 47.11 -39.84
N GLN A 185 17.18 47.49 -39.17
CA GLN A 185 18.51 46.89 -39.35
C GLN A 185 18.72 45.63 -38.49
N ASN A 186 17.99 45.53 -37.38
CA ASN A 186 18.02 44.37 -36.48
C ASN A 186 16.59 43.86 -36.21
N THR A 187 16.40 42.55 -36.21
CA THR A 187 15.13 41.88 -35.86
C THR A 187 15.02 41.57 -34.36
N GLN A 188 16.10 41.70 -33.58
CA GLN A 188 16.03 41.65 -32.13
C GLN A 188 15.43 42.94 -31.56
N LEU A 189 14.35 42.79 -30.79
CA LEU A 189 13.67 43.94 -30.15
C LEU A 189 14.51 44.54 -29.01
N PRO A 190 14.65 45.87 -28.94
CA PRO A 190 15.35 46.54 -27.84
C PRO A 190 14.82 46.22 -26.42
N LYS A 191 15.62 46.58 -25.42
CA LYS A 191 15.19 46.60 -24.02
C LYS A 191 14.00 47.54 -23.83
N THR A 192 13.19 47.28 -22.81
CA THR A 192 11.98 48.04 -22.50
C THR A 192 12.31 49.51 -22.22
N ASN A 193 11.47 50.43 -22.68
CA ASN A 193 11.54 51.84 -22.34
C ASN A 193 11.02 52.05 -20.91
N TYR A 194 11.90 51.82 -19.92
CA TYR A 194 11.58 51.95 -18.49
C TYR A 194 11.11 53.35 -18.10
N VAL A 195 11.55 54.41 -18.81
CA VAL A 195 11.09 55.78 -18.57
C VAL A 195 9.61 55.92 -18.89
N LEU A 196 9.17 55.50 -20.08
CA LEU A 196 7.76 55.52 -20.45
C LEU A 196 6.92 54.58 -19.57
N LYS A 197 7.46 53.41 -19.21
CA LYS A 197 6.81 52.46 -18.31
C LYS A 197 6.58 53.04 -16.91
N ARG A 198 7.56 53.79 -16.37
CA ARG A 198 7.45 54.51 -15.09
C ARG A 198 6.45 55.67 -15.16
N LEU A 199 6.50 56.47 -16.23
CA LEU A 199 5.53 57.56 -16.44
C LEU A 199 4.08 57.05 -16.51
N ILE A 200 3.85 55.91 -17.15
CA ILE A 200 2.52 55.28 -17.22
C ILE A 200 2.09 54.71 -15.86
N ALA A 201 3.02 54.17 -15.05
CA ALA A 201 2.70 53.74 -13.68
C ALA A 201 2.27 54.94 -12.81
N THR A 202 3.08 56.00 -12.77
CA THR A 202 2.77 57.23 -12.02
C THR A 202 1.50 57.92 -12.50
N TRP A 203 1.17 57.85 -13.80
CA TRP A 203 -0.11 58.34 -14.32
C TRP A 203 -1.31 57.49 -13.87
N ARG A 204 -1.17 56.15 -13.78
CA ARG A 204 -2.22 55.27 -13.25
C ARG A 204 -2.45 55.50 -11.76
N GLU A 205 -1.39 55.70 -10.99
CA GLU A 205 -1.43 56.00 -9.54
C GLU A 205 -2.18 57.31 -9.24
N GLN A 206 -2.22 58.25 -10.19
CA GLN A 206 -2.94 59.53 -10.07
C GLN A 206 -4.45 59.45 -10.42
N ILE A 207 -4.98 58.27 -10.73
CA ILE A 207 -6.40 58.06 -11.06
C ILE A 207 -7.10 57.36 -9.88
N PRO A 208 -8.07 58.00 -9.19
CA PRO A 208 -8.80 57.39 -8.08
C PRO A 208 -9.52 56.09 -8.50
N ALA A 209 -9.27 55.01 -7.77
CA ALA A 209 -9.75 53.68 -8.10
C ALA A 209 -11.26 53.52 -7.83
N SER A 210 -12.08 53.80 -8.85
CA SER A 210 -13.48 53.38 -8.92
C SER A 210 -13.85 52.95 -10.35
N THR A 211 -14.55 51.83 -10.47
CA THR A 211 -14.89 51.12 -11.72
C THR A 211 -13.80 50.21 -12.31
N GLN A 212 -13.51 49.09 -11.62
CA GLN A 212 -13.21 47.81 -12.27
C GLN A 212 -14.06 46.71 -11.62
N ILE A 213 -14.83 45.98 -12.43
CA ILE A 213 -15.73 44.90 -12.00
C ILE A 213 -15.67 43.78 -13.05
N LEU A 214 -15.68 42.52 -12.56
CA LEU A 214 -15.77 41.26 -13.30
C LEU A 214 -14.62 40.92 -14.29
N THR A 215 -13.73 40.02 -13.85
CA THR A 215 -13.86 38.60 -14.23
C THR A 215 -13.13 37.71 -13.21
N GLU A 216 -13.63 36.49 -13.00
CA GLU A 216 -13.39 35.71 -11.78
C GLU A 216 -12.38 34.56 -11.96
N LYS A 217 -11.79 34.14 -10.84
CA LYS A 217 -11.39 32.75 -10.58
C LYS A 217 -11.85 32.33 -9.16
N PRO A 218 -12.24 31.06 -8.95
CA PRO A 218 -12.99 30.64 -7.76
C PRO A 218 -12.14 30.37 -6.51
N LEU A 219 -12.81 30.26 -5.35
CA LEU A 219 -12.23 30.19 -4.01
C LEU A 219 -12.04 28.75 -3.48
N LEU A 220 -11.06 28.61 -2.59
CA LEU A 220 -11.12 27.80 -1.35
C LEU A 220 -10.59 28.74 -0.24
N LYS A 221 -11.42 29.34 0.63
CA LYS A 221 -12.15 28.78 1.80
C LYS A 221 -11.25 28.18 2.88
N ASN A 222 -11.08 28.95 3.96
CA ASN A 222 -11.22 28.61 5.40
C ASN A 222 -10.55 29.73 6.23
N ASP A 223 -11.06 30.19 7.38
CA ASP A 223 -12.40 30.00 7.97
C ASP A 223 -12.75 31.13 8.98
N SER A 224 -13.93 31.05 9.60
CA SER A 224 -14.33 31.67 10.88
C SER A 224 -14.07 33.18 11.08
N SER A 225 -15.13 33.98 10.92
CA SER A 225 -15.18 35.38 11.36
C SER A 225 -15.38 35.53 12.87
N SER A 226 -14.70 36.50 13.49
CA SER A 226 -15.18 37.16 14.72
C SER A 226 -15.19 38.69 14.52
N ASN A 227 -16.38 39.29 14.57
CA ASN A 227 -16.53 40.73 14.46
C ASN A 227 -16.29 41.39 15.82
N LEU A 228 -15.36 42.34 15.89
CA LEU A 228 -15.25 43.28 17.02
C LEU A 228 -15.49 44.73 16.55
N ILE A 229 -16.22 45.47 17.37
CA ILE A 229 -16.79 46.78 17.04
C ILE A 229 -15.76 47.88 17.32
N LYS A 230 -15.62 48.84 16.39
CA LYS A 230 -14.81 50.05 16.61
C LYS A 230 -15.40 50.89 17.75
N PRO A 231 -14.65 51.22 18.81
CA PRO A 231 -15.06 52.22 19.79
C PRO A 231 -15.07 53.64 19.20
N SER A 232 -15.90 54.52 19.75
CA SER A 232 -15.97 55.92 19.34
C SER A 232 -14.84 56.78 19.95
N THR A 233 -14.48 57.83 19.22
CA THR A 233 -13.45 58.84 19.54
C THR A 233 -13.45 59.33 20.99
N SER A 234 -12.26 59.44 21.59
CA SER A 234 -12.01 60.29 22.77
C SER A 234 -10.95 61.36 22.43
N PRO A 235 -10.86 62.49 23.16
CA PRO A 235 -9.83 63.49 22.89
C PRO A 235 -8.41 62.92 23.03
N THR A 236 -8.21 62.01 23.97
CA THR A 236 -6.93 61.33 24.21
C THR A 236 -6.54 60.43 23.04
N SER A 237 -7.50 59.77 22.37
CA SER A 237 -7.19 58.89 21.23
C SER A 237 -6.69 59.66 20.00
N VAL A 238 -7.07 60.94 19.85
CA VAL A 238 -6.57 61.79 18.75
C VAL A 238 -5.10 62.18 18.99
N ILE A 239 -4.70 62.42 20.24
CA ILE A 239 -3.31 62.74 20.60
C ILE A 239 -2.44 61.49 20.46
N SER A 240 -2.90 60.32 20.93
CA SER A 240 -2.15 59.07 20.75
C SER A 240 -2.01 58.70 19.27
N GLN A 241 -3.08 58.86 18.47
CA GLN A 241 -3.01 58.63 17.02
C GLN A 241 -2.02 59.60 16.36
N ALA A 242 -2.04 60.89 16.70
CA ALA A 242 -1.09 61.85 16.15
C ALA A 242 0.38 61.54 16.52
N SER A 243 0.65 60.99 17.71
CA SER A 243 2.00 60.51 18.05
C SER A 243 2.39 59.24 17.29
N ILE A 244 1.44 58.33 17.05
CA ILE A 244 1.66 57.09 16.28
C ILE A 244 1.89 57.40 14.80
N ASP A 245 1.06 58.25 14.20
CA ASP A 245 1.24 58.73 12.82
C ASP A 245 2.58 59.46 12.66
N GLY A 246 3.05 60.14 13.72
CA GLY A 246 4.37 60.76 13.81
C GLY A 246 5.53 59.75 13.82
N THR A 247 5.49 58.72 14.69
CA THR A 247 6.54 57.68 14.74
C THR A 247 6.55 56.80 13.49
N PHE A 248 5.39 56.52 12.88
CA PHE A 248 5.34 55.92 11.54
C PHE A 248 5.94 56.84 10.46
N GLY A 249 5.89 58.15 10.63
CA GLY A 249 6.62 59.13 9.81
C GLY A 249 8.14 59.00 9.96
N GLU A 250 8.65 58.94 11.20
CA GLU A 250 10.07 58.71 11.49
C GLU A 250 10.58 57.36 10.94
N LEU A 251 9.80 56.28 11.13
CA LEU A 251 10.13 54.96 10.59
C LEU A 251 10.17 54.97 9.05
N ARG A 252 9.22 55.62 8.39
CA ARG A 252 9.22 55.79 6.93
C ARG A 252 10.41 56.62 6.44
N LEU A 253 10.86 57.63 7.20
CA LEU A 253 12.06 58.39 6.89
C LEU A 253 13.32 57.52 7.01
N ALA A 254 13.48 56.77 8.11
CA ALA A 254 14.60 55.85 8.29
C ALA A 254 14.66 54.79 7.15
N ILE A 255 13.53 54.16 6.81
CA ILE A 255 13.44 53.22 5.69
C ILE A 255 13.78 53.89 4.35
N THR A 256 13.39 55.16 4.15
CA THR A 256 13.73 55.91 2.95
C THR A 256 15.24 56.17 2.87
N ASN A 257 15.87 56.59 3.96
CA ASN A 257 17.31 56.80 4.01
C ASN A 257 18.08 55.50 3.72
N LEU A 258 17.72 54.40 4.38
CA LEU A 258 18.31 53.07 4.16
C LEU A 258 18.21 52.57 2.71
N CYS A 259 17.15 52.96 1.98
CA CYS A 259 16.94 52.52 0.60
C CYS A 259 17.44 53.50 -0.48
N MET A 260 17.78 54.75 -0.12
CA MET A 260 17.97 55.85 -1.08
C MET A 260 19.13 56.81 -0.78
N SER A 261 19.79 56.75 0.38
CA SER A 261 20.95 57.61 0.67
C SER A 261 22.23 57.01 0.10
N GLU A 262 23.02 57.86 -0.56
CA GLU A 262 24.40 57.54 -1.01
C GLU A 262 25.42 57.69 0.13
N ILE A 263 24.99 58.07 1.34
CA ILE A 263 25.85 58.34 2.51
C ILE A 263 25.69 57.22 3.54
N LEU A 264 26.71 56.35 3.64
CA LEU A 264 26.74 55.19 4.54
C LEU A 264 26.26 55.50 5.97
N VAL A 265 26.73 56.59 6.57
CA VAL A 265 26.41 57.00 7.96
C VAL A 265 24.91 57.31 8.15
N GLU A 266 24.20 57.79 7.13
CA GLU A 266 22.75 58.02 7.19
C GLU A 266 21.96 56.71 7.18
N SER A 267 22.47 55.69 6.49
CA SER A 267 21.88 54.35 6.45
C SER A 267 22.24 53.52 7.69
N GLU A 268 23.44 53.67 8.25
CA GLU A 268 23.84 53.10 9.54
C GLU A 268 22.99 53.65 10.70
N THR A 269 22.75 54.97 10.72
CA THR A 269 21.90 55.61 11.73
C THR A 269 20.41 55.31 11.51
N ALA A 270 19.97 55.06 10.27
CA ALA A 270 18.63 54.54 9.99
C ALA A 270 18.41 53.14 10.58
N ILE A 271 19.40 52.24 10.51
CA ILE A 271 19.31 50.88 11.10
C ILE A 271 19.12 50.92 12.61
N LEU A 272 19.93 51.70 13.33
CA LEU A 272 19.78 51.86 14.79
C LEU A 272 18.42 52.49 15.16
N SER A 273 17.88 53.34 14.29
CA SER A 273 16.54 53.91 14.46
C SER A 273 15.44 52.85 14.24
N ILE A 274 15.58 51.98 13.24
CA ILE A 274 14.65 50.87 12.97
C ILE A 274 14.72 49.81 14.08
N GLU A 275 15.91 49.50 14.60
CA GLU A 275 16.10 48.59 15.75
C GLU A 275 15.35 49.10 16.98
N ARG A 276 15.51 50.39 17.32
CA ARG A 276 14.76 51.04 18.40
C ARG A 276 13.25 50.90 18.18
N PHE A 277 12.74 51.17 16.98
CA PHE A 277 11.31 50.99 16.68
C PHE A 277 10.84 49.53 16.73
N TRP A 278 11.72 48.55 16.50
CA TRP A 278 11.42 47.12 16.64
C TRP A 278 11.35 46.67 18.11
N GLN A 279 12.17 47.26 18.99
CA GLN A 279 12.18 46.97 20.43
C GLN A 279 11.11 47.76 21.21
N GLU A 280 10.86 49.01 20.85
CA GLU A 280 9.83 49.87 21.48
C GLU A 280 8.41 49.59 20.95
N GLY A 281 8.29 49.02 19.75
CA GLY A 281 7.01 48.78 19.06
C GLY A 281 6.37 47.43 19.39
N ASN A 282 5.10 47.44 19.78
CA ASN A 282 4.34 46.22 20.09
C ASN A 282 3.86 45.47 18.82
N MET A 283 4.81 45.04 17.98
CA MET A 283 4.65 44.08 16.86
C MET A 283 3.41 44.26 15.97
N GLU A 284 3.12 45.50 15.53
CA GLU A 284 2.05 45.72 14.55
C GLU A 284 2.41 45.15 13.16
N SER A 285 1.47 44.40 12.58
CA SER A 285 1.60 43.77 11.25
C SER A 285 2.02 44.75 10.14
N GLU A 286 1.62 46.03 10.25
CA GLU A 286 1.98 47.04 9.26
C GLU A 286 3.48 47.36 9.25
N ILE A 287 4.16 47.35 10.42
CA ILE A 287 5.63 47.52 10.52
C ILE A 287 6.35 46.37 9.82
N GLN A 288 5.96 45.12 10.12
CA GLN A 288 6.52 43.94 9.47
C GLN A 288 6.32 44.00 7.94
N SER A 289 5.12 44.37 7.47
CA SER A 289 4.83 44.53 6.04
C SER A 289 5.66 45.63 5.35
N MET A 290 6.18 46.59 6.11
CA MET A 290 7.01 47.68 5.60
C MET A 290 8.48 47.25 5.47
N LEU A 291 8.99 46.52 6.47
CA LEU A 291 10.38 46.06 6.52
C LEU A 291 10.65 44.81 5.68
N SER A 292 9.68 43.90 5.51
CA SER A 292 9.81 42.71 4.64
C SER A 292 9.90 43.03 3.13
N LYS A 293 9.84 44.30 2.72
CA LYS A 293 9.90 44.68 1.30
C LYS A 293 11.31 44.43 0.74
N PRO A 294 11.48 43.78 -0.44
CA PRO A 294 12.80 43.43 -0.95
C PRO A 294 13.79 44.59 -1.08
N ALA A 295 13.33 45.83 -1.33
CA ALA A 295 14.22 47.00 -1.35
C ALA A 295 14.85 47.30 0.04
N VAL A 296 14.10 47.09 1.12
CA VAL A 296 14.55 47.33 2.50
C VAL A 296 15.46 46.18 2.96
N VAL A 297 15.11 44.94 2.59
CA VAL A 297 15.97 43.75 2.82
C VAL A 297 17.32 43.93 2.11
N ASN A 298 17.32 44.39 0.86
CA ASN A 298 18.56 44.70 0.13
C ASN A 298 19.36 45.83 0.81
N GLY A 299 18.69 46.88 1.33
CA GLY A 299 19.36 47.94 2.09
C GLY A 299 20.04 47.44 3.37
N PHE A 300 19.39 46.55 4.13
CA PHE A 300 20.05 45.88 5.28
C PHE A 300 21.27 45.06 4.83
N VAL A 301 21.16 44.30 3.73
CA VAL A 301 22.29 43.54 3.17
C VAL A 301 23.43 44.45 2.74
N GLU A 302 23.15 45.57 2.09
CA GLU A 302 24.16 46.54 1.65
C GLU A 302 24.96 47.11 2.83
N ILE A 303 24.33 47.37 3.98
CA ILE A 303 25.03 47.81 5.19
C ILE A 303 25.79 46.66 5.87
N LEU A 304 25.26 45.43 5.81
CA LEU A 304 25.95 44.22 6.29
C LEU A 304 27.25 43.93 5.49
N PHE A 305 27.33 44.35 4.22
CA PHE A 305 28.55 44.32 3.41
C PHE A 305 29.51 45.51 3.64
N ASN A 306 29.01 46.71 3.94
CA ASN A 306 29.80 47.95 3.88
C ASN A 306 30.15 48.58 5.25
N SER A 307 29.41 48.27 6.33
CA SER A 307 29.65 48.85 7.66
C SER A 307 30.82 48.19 8.39
N VAL A 308 31.42 48.95 9.31
CA VAL A 308 32.52 48.51 10.18
C VAL A 308 32.20 48.74 11.67
N ASP A 309 31.04 49.33 12.02
CA ASP A 309 30.62 49.43 13.42
C ASP A 309 29.99 48.10 13.86
N PRO A 310 30.58 47.37 14.83
CA PRO A 310 30.08 46.07 15.26
C PRO A 310 28.67 46.14 15.85
N ARG A 311 28.24 47.30 16.36
CA ARG A 311 26.87 47.50 16.85
C ARG A 311 25.90 47.51 15.68
N VAL A 312 26.16 48.32 14.65
CA VAL A 312 25.30 48.39 13.45
C VAL A 312 25.20 47.03 12.77
N LEU A 313 26.31 46.30 12.66
CA LEU A 313 26.32 44.93 12.12
C LEU A 313 25.47 43.97 12.98
N SER A 314 25.59 44.02 14.31
CA SER A 314 24.78 43.20 15.23
C SER A 314 23.28 43.56 15.13
N SER A 315 22.93 44.84 15.16
CA SER A 315 21.55 45.35 14.95
C SER A 315 20.96 44.93 13.61
N THR A 316 21.76 44.94 12.54
CA THR A 316 21.34 44.50 11.19
C THR A 316 21.06 43.01 11.16
N VAL A 317 21.94 42.20 11.74
CA VAL A 317 21.77 40.74 11.85
C VAL A 317 20.59 40.37 12.76
N PHE A 318 20.38 41.10 13.85
CA PHE A 318 19.21 40.98 14.73
C PHE A 318 17.92 41.22 13.95
N LEU A 319 17.79 42.38 13.28
CA LEU A 319 16.62 42.73 12.48
C LEU A 319 16.37 41.72 11.34
N LEU A 320 17.39 41.33 10.59
CA LEU A 320 17.25 40.33 9.51
C LEU A 320 16.86 38.94 10.04
N SER A 321 17.33 38.54 11.22
CA SER A 321 16.95 37.27 11.85
C SER A 321 15.49 37.29 12.33
N GLU A 322 15.09 38.36 13.00
CA GLU A 322 13.72 38.59 13.47
C GLU A 322 12.71 38.65 12.31
N LEU A 323 13.04 39.40 11.24
CA LEU A 323 12.23 39.47 10.03
C LEU A 323 12.22 38.15 9.27
N GLY A 324 13.36 37.45 9.16
CA GLY A 324 13.48 36.16 8.49
C GLY A 324 12.74 35.01 9.19
N TYR A 325 12.66 35.05 10.52
CA TYR A 325 11.85 34.11 11.31
C TYR A 325 10.35 34.34 11.11
N LYS A 326 9.92 35.60 11.04
CA LYS A 326 8.50 36.01 10.94
C LYS A 326 7.97 36.06 9.50
N ASP A 327 8.83 36.23 8.49
CA ASP A 327 8.47 36.22 7.06
C ASP A 327 9.49 35.50 6.17
N LYS A 328 9.06 34.36 5.61
CA LYS A 328 9.86 33.52 4.70
C LYS A 328 10.23 34.21 3.39
N ASN A 329 9.56 35.30 2.99
CA ASN A 329 9.91 36.08 1.80
C ASN A 329 11.25 36.82 1.95
N VAL A 330 11.64 37.15 3.19
CA VAL A 330 12.94 37.76 3.51
C VAL A 330 14.05 36.75 3.25
N ILE A 331 13.90 35.51 3.74
CA ILE A 331 14.81 34.40 3.45
C ILE A 331 14.90 34.09 1.95
N GLN A 332 13.77 34.11 1.22
CA GLN A 332 13.74 33.98 -0.24
C GLN A 332 14.28 35.20 -1.02
N THR A 333 14.68 36.27 -0.33
CA THR A 333 15.36 37.44 -0.91
C THR A 333 16.87 37.33 -0.67
N LEU A 334 17.28 36.96 0.55
CA LEU A 334 18.67 36.69 0.92
C LEU A 334 19.30 35.52 0.13
N THR A 335 18.54 34.46 -0.16
CA THR A 335 19.04 33.29 -0.93
C THR A 335 19.10 33.50 -2.45
N ARG A 336 19.05 34.75 -2.94
CA ARG A 336 19.11 35.05 -4.39
C ARG A 336 20.50 35.33 -4.91
N VAL A 337 21.47 35.57 -4.04
CA VAL A 337 22.83 35.95 -4.39
C VAL A 337 23.78 35.21 -3.46
N ASP A 338 24.58 34.28 -3.99
CA ASP A 338 25.38 33.36 -3.17
C ASP A 338 26.46 34.09 -2.34
N SER A 339 26.93 35.26 -2.81
CA SER A 339 27.85 36.16 -2.10
C SER A 339 27.36 36.62 -0.73
N ASP A 340 26.05 36.73 -0.57
CA ASP A 340 25.44 37.29 0.63
C ASP A 340 25.57 36.26 1.77
N VAL A 341 25.42 34.98 1.44
CA VAL A 341 25.63 33.85 2.35
C VAL A 341 27.11 33.74 2.74
N GLU A 342 28.03 33.86 1.79
CA GLU A 342 29.49 33.87 2.07
C GLU A 342 29.88 35.02 3.01
N CYS A 343 29.29 36.21 2.84
CA CYS A 343 29.53 37.36 3.70
C CYS A 343 29.03 37.14 5.14
N ILE A 344 27.82 36.63 5.31
CA ILE A 344 27.25 36.32 6.63
C ILE A 344 28.11 35.26 7.36
N VAL A 345 28.62 34.26 6.62
CA VAL A 345 29.58 33.26 7.13
C VAL A 345 30.91 33.91 7.53
N ALA A 346 31.43 34.86 6.76
CA ALA A 346 32.66 35.59 7.10
C ALA A 346 32.49 36.44 8.37
N LEU A 347 31.36 37.14 8.54
CA LEU A 347 31.03 37.88 9.76
C LEU A 347 30.92 36.95 10.98
N PHE A 348 30.32 35.76 10.81
CA PHE A 348 30.26 34.76 11.86
C PHE A 348 31.66 34.27 12.28
N LYS A 349 32.55 33.97 11.31
CA LYS A 349 33.94 33.60 11.59
C LYS A 349 34.74 34.72 12.28
N ASN A 350 34.42 35.98 11.98
CA ASN A 350 35.01 37.16 12.63
C ASN A 350 34.46 37.42 14.05
N GLY A 351 33.53 36.60 14.55
CA GLY A 351 33.07 36.61 15.94
C GLY A 351 31.73 37.28 16.20
N LEU A 352 30.97 37.65 15.16
CA LEU A 352 29.60 38.17 15.31
C LEU A 352 28.65 37.01 15.62
N THR A 353 28.42 36.74 16.92
CA THR A 353 27.80 35.48 17.38
C THR A 353 26.33 35.33 16.98
N GLU A 354 25.66 36.41 16.59
CA GLU A 354 24.24 36.44 16.23
C GLU A 354 24.02 35.96 14.78
N ALA A 355 25.05 36.05 13.93
CA ALA A 355 24.97 35.68 12.51
C ALA A 355 24.63 34.20 12.29
N VAL A 356 24.91 33.33 13.26
CA VAL A 356 24.56 31.91 13.24
C VAL A 356 23.05 31.67 13.16
N VAL A 357 22.24 32.57 13.72
CA VAL A 357 20.76 32.51 13.63
C VAL A 357 20.32 32.72 12.18
N LEU A 358 20.92 33.71 11.49
CA LEU A 358 20.64 33.99 10.09
C LEU A 358 21.10 32.83 9.19
N ILE A 359 22.28 32.26 9.44
CA ILE A 359 22.80 31.07 8.72
C ILE A 359 21.85 29.88 8.88
N TYR A 360 21.30 29.64 10.08
CA TYR A 360 20.29 28.59 10.28
C TYR A 360 19.00 28.87 9.52
N LEU A 361 18.48 30.11 9.55
CA LEU A 361 17.26 30.50 8.86
C LEU A 361 17.36 30.41 7.32
N LEU A 362 18.56 30.62 6.76
CA LEU A 362 18.85 30.42 5.33
C LEU A 362 18.77 28.96 4.88
N ARG A 363 18.83 27.99 5.81
CA ARG A 363 18.78 26.54 5.57
C ARG A 363 19.74 26.05 4.45
N PRO A 364 21.04 26.34 4.54
CA PRO A 364 22.05 25.82 3.61
C PRO A 364 22.10 24.28 3.62
N SER A 365 22.59 23.69 2.54
CA SER A 365 22.76 22.24 2.44
C SER A 365 23.92 21.74 3.32
N THR A 366 23.88 20.48 3.75
CA THR A 366 24.95 19.90 4.59
C THR A 366 26.32 19.92 3.91
N MET A 367 26.38 19.77 2.58
CA MET A 367 27.63 19.93 1.81
C MET A 367 28.16 21.36 1.91
N SER A 368 27.30 22.36 1.70
CA SER A 368 27.66 23.78 1.80
C SER A 368 28.14 24.14 3.21
N LEU A 369 27.48 23.63 4.26
CA LEU A 369 27.92 23.82 5.65
C LEU A 369 29.31 23.22 5.97
N ILE A 370 29.70 22.14 5.29
CA ILE A 370 31.02 21.52 5.41
C ILE A 370 32.07 22.35 4.65
N GLU A 371 31.75 22.81 3.43
CA GLU A 371 32.61 23.70 2.63
C GLU A 371 32.84 25.06 3.30
N MET A 372 31.86 25.56 4.06
CA MET A 372 31.93 26.81 4.82
C MET A 372 32.89 26.78 6.01
N ASP A 373 33.33 25.61 6.50
CA ASP A 373 34.34 25.45 7.56
C ASP A 373 34.10 26.33 8.82
N MET A 374 32.94 26.16 9.46
CA MET A 374 32.50 27.00 10.60
C MET A 374 32.62 26.32 11.98
N ILE A 375 33.21 25.13 12.05
CA ILE A 375 33.11 24.22 13.20
C ILE A 375 33.64 24.85 14.50
N ASP A 376 34.82 25.48 14.45
CA ASP A 376 35.42 26.09 15.65
C ASP A 376 34.66 27.36 16.09
N SER A 377 34.03 28.10 15.15
CA SER A 377 33.13 29.21 15.47
C SER A 377 31.84 28.73 16.13
N LEU A 378 31.23 27.63 15.65
CA LEU A 378 30.07 27.00 16.30
C LEU A 378 30.43 26.52 17.72
N LEU A 379 31.61 25.92 17.90
CA LEU A 379 32.08 25.44 19.20
C LEU A 379 32.35 26.57 20.19
N THR A 380 32.84 27.74 19.76
CA THR A 380 33.02 28.89 20.65
C THR A 380 31.70 29.53 21.07
N VAL A 381 30.68 29.60 20.22
CA VAL A 381 29.32 30.02 20.62
C VAL A 381 28.72 29.08 21.66
N ILE A 382 28.79 27.77 21.42
CA ILE A 382 28.27 26.75 22.35
C ILE A 382 28.95 26.86 23.72
N GLN A 383 30.25 27.20 23.78
CA GLN A 383 31.00 27.32 25.04
C GLN A 383 30.87 28.67 25.74
N LYS A 384 30.32 29.70 25.08
CA LYS A 384 30.08 31.03 25.67
C LYS A 384 29.12 30.90 26.85
N LYS A 385 29.44 31.50 28.00
CA LYS A 385 28.46 31.62 29.11
C LYS A 385 27.31 32.55 28.69
N GLU A 386 26.17 32.44 29.35
CA GLU A 386 24.99 33.26 29.04
C GLU A 386 25.18 34.71 29.49
N GLU A 387 25.77 35.48 28.57
CA GLU A 387 25.79 36.95 28.55
C GLU A 387 25.33 37.37 27.14
N ASP A 388 24.11 36.94 26.77
CA ASP A 388 23.47 37.33 25.51
C ASP A 388 22.84 38.72 25.67
N THR A 389 23.16 39.64 24.77
CA THR A 389 22.80 41.06 24.87
C THR A 389 21.44 41.41 24.25
N PHE A 390 20.81 40.47 23.55
CA PHE A 390 19.54 40.66 22.84
C PHE A 390 18.62 39.46 23.06
N GLU A 391 17.34 39.72 23.32
CA GLU A 391 16.30 38.69 23.43
C GLU A 391 15.73 38.38 22.02
N MET A 392 16.35 37.43 21.33
CA MET A 392 15.96 37.00 19.98
C MET A 392 14.93 35.87 20.00
N CYS A 393 14.06 35.78 18.98
CA CYS A 393 13.11 34.67 18.82
C CYS A 393 13.77 33.27 18.72
N LEU A 394 15.07 33.22 18.37
CA LEU A 394 15.89 32.01 18.39
C LEU A 394 17.28 32.36 18.94
N ARG A 395 17.73 31.63 19.97
CA ARG A 395 19.05 31.86 20.60
C ARG A 395 20.20 31.41 19.68
N SER A 396 21.29 32.15 19.70
CA SER A 396 22.54 31.86 18.96
C SER A 396 23.08 30.44 19.24
N LYS A 397 22.98 29.99 20.50
CA LYS A 397 23.36 28.64 20.94
C LYS A 397 22.49 27.55 20.33
N THR A 398 21.16 27.69 20.41
CA THR A 398 20.20 26.76 19.81
C THR A 398 20.46 26.63 18.30
N ALA A 399 20.60 27.74 17.58
CA ALA A 399 20.95 27.75 16.17
C ALA A 399 22.32 27.06 15.89
N SER A 400 23.32 27.28 16.75
CA SER A 400 24.63 26.63 16.64
C SER A 400 24.56 25.11 16.82
N ILE A 401 23.72 24.62 17.73
CA ILE A 401 23.50 23.20 18.01
C ILE A 401 22.71 22.54 16.87
N LEU A 402 21.70 23.21 16.34
CA LEU A 402 20.93 22.74 15.17
C LEU A 402 21.83 22.61 13.93
N LEU A 403 22.67 23.60 13.65
CA LEU A 403 23.65 23.55 12.55
C LEU A 403 24.72 22.47 12.76
N LEU A 404 25.26 22.35 13.98
CA LEU A 404 26.23 21.29 14.31
C LEU A 404 25.61 19.89 14.18
N GLY A 405 24.33 19.74 14.55
CA GLY A 405 23.54 18.52 14.34
C GLY A 405 23.35 18.21 12.86
N GLN A 406 23.04 19.22 12.03
CA GLN A 406 22.90 19.07 10.58
C GLN A 406 24.22 18.65 9.91
N ILE A 407 25.36 19.18 10.37
CA ILE A 407 26.70 18.80 9.89
C ILE A 407 27.05 17.36 10.28
N LEU A 408 26.82 16.99 11.55
CA LEU A 408 27.17 15.66 12.08
C LEU A 408 26.17 14.55 11.71
N GLY A 409 25.00 14.92 11.19
CA GLY A 409 24.00 14.00 10.64
C GLY A 409 24.36 13.41 9.27
N GLY A 410 25.39 13.91 8.59
CA GLY A 410 25.89 13.35 7.34
C GLY A 410 26.54 11.96 7.51
N GLU A 411 26.43 11.13 6.47
CA GLU A 411 27.05 9.79 6.43
C GLU A 411 28.54 9.83 6.02
N ASP A 412 29.04 10.99 5.58
CA ASP A 412 30.35 11.16 4.94
C ASP A 412 31.57 10.91 5.85
N THR A 413 32.67 10.47 5.23
CA THR A 413 33.92 10.10 5.92
C THR A 413 34.60 11.24 6.66
N ASN A 414 34.35 12.50 6.26
CA ASN A 414 34.96 13.67 6.89
C ASN A 414 34.38 13.94 8.30
N VAL A 415 33.20 13.40 8.63
CA VAL A 415 32.53 13.66 9.93
C VAL A 415 33.37 13.23 11.14
N SER A 416 34.24 12.22 11.01
CA SER A 416 35.06 11.72 12.13
C SER A 416 36.06 12.78 12.66
N SER A 417 36.65 13.63 11.81
CA SER A 417 37.52 14.73 12.27
C SER A 417 36.74 15.84 12.99
N ILE A 418 35.51 16.11 12.54
CA ILE A 418 34.60 17.08 13.18
C ILE A 418 34.25 16.60 14.59
N VAL A 419 33.88 15.32 14.74
CA VAL A 419 33.62 14.71 16.06
C VAL A 419 34.86 14.74 16.95
N GLN A 420 36.06 14.52 16.41
CA GLN A 420 37.31 14.65 17.16
C GLN A 420 37.47 16.07 17.76
N SER A 421 37.05 17.14 17.07
CA SER A 421 37.06 18.52 17.59
C SER A 421 36.00 18.72 18.69
N VAL A 422 34.76 18.27 18.47
CA VAL A 422 33.67 18.31 19.47
C VAL A 422 34.06 17.60 20.78
N VAL A 423 34.73 16.45 20.67
CA VAL A 423 35.25 15.67 21.81
C VAL A 423 36.41 16.39 22.51
N SER A 424 37.36 16.92 21.74
CA SER A 424 38.58 17.56 22.29
C SER A 424 38.31 18.92 22.95
N SER A 425 37.31 19.65 22.46
CA SER A 425 36.95 20.99 22.92
C SER A 425 36.14 21.03 24.23
N LYS A 426 35.77 19.88 24.80
CA LYS A 426 34.86 19.72 25.96
C LYS A 426 33.39 20.13 25.71
N ALA A 427 33.00 20.46 24.48
CA ALA A 427 31.64 20.92 24.16
C ALA A 427 30.53 19.91 24.57
N ILE A 428 30.86 18.62 24.68
CA ILE A 428 29.96 17.55 25.16
C ILE A 428 29.19 17.95 26.43
N GLU A 429 29.84 18.59 27.42
CA GLU A 429 29.14 18.97 28.66
C GLU A 429 28.05 20.03 28.46
N VAL A 430 28.17 20.87 27.43
CA VAL A 430 27.13 21.86 27.11
C VAL A 430 26.03 21.21 26.27
N VAL A 431 26.40 20.41 25.27
CA VAL A 431 25.43 19.66 24.44
C VAL A 431 24.59 18.69 25.29
N VAL A 432 25.12 18.15 26.39
CA VAL A 432 24.34 17.38 27.38
C VAL A 432 23.28 18.23 28.09
N ARG A 433 23.54 19.50 28.43
CA ARG A 433 22.54 20.40 29.03
C ARG A 433 21.44 20.77 28.03
N SER A 434 21.74 20.83 26.74
CA SER A 434 20.73 21.01 25.69
C SER A 434 19.77 19.83 25.51
N LEU A 435 19.93 18.73 26.27
CA LEU A 435 18.90 17.71 26.45
C LEU A 435 17.76 18.19 27.37
N GLU A 436 17.99 19.21 28.20
CA GLU A 436 17.02 19.86 29.09
C GLU A 436 16.31 21.06 28.42
N ALA A 437 16.63 21.37 27.16
CA ALA A 437 16.10 22.55 26.46
C ALA A 437 14.59 22.45 26.13
N ASP A 438 13.85 23.56 26.26
CA ASP A 438 12.42 23.62 25.97
C ASP A 438 12.07 23.14 24.54
N TRP A 439 12.92 23.48 23.56
CA TRP A 439 12.69 23.15 22.15
C TRP A 439 13.05 21.70 21.85
N SER A 440 12.10 20.94 21.28
CA SER A 440 12.30 19.55 20.88
C SER A 440 13.34 19.41 19.76
N GLU A 441 13.42 20.34 18.80
CA GLU A 441 14.43 20.34 17.74
C GLU A 441 15.86 20.41 18.32
N GLU A 442 16.09 21.21 19.39
CA GLU A 442 17.39 21.28 20.07
C GLU A 442 17.72 19.96 20.77
N ARG A 443 16.75 19.37 21.48
CA ARG A 443 16.90 18.06 22.14
C ARG A 443 17.23 16.96 21.14
N PHE A 444 16.56 16.91 19.98
CA PHE A 444 16.85 15.91 18.93
C PHE A 444 18.23 16.11 18.30
N ALA A 445 18.63 17.36 18.02
CA ALA A 445 19.97 17.66 17.51
C ALA A 445 21.07 17.28 18.53
N ALA A 446 20.89 17.62 19.80
CA ALA A 446 21.79 17.22 20.89
C ALA A 446 21.93 15.69 21.00
N VAL A 447 20.82 14.94 20.97
CA VAL A 447 20.82 13.47 20.93
C VAL A 447 21.63 12.95 19.73
N GLY A 448 21.47 13.52 18.54
CA GLY A 448 22.23 13.16 17.33
C GLY A 448 23.73 13.38 17.46
N ILE A 449 24.14 14.56 17.94
CA ILE A 449 25.54 14.94 18.17
C ILE A 449 26.19 13.99 19.18
N LEU A 450 25.53 13.76 20.32
CA LEU A 450 26.05 12.90 21.39
C LEU A 450 26.11 11.42 20.96
N LEU A 451 25.12 10.94 20.21
CA LEU A 451 25.12 9.60 19.63
C LEU A 451 26.29 9.40 18.65
N ARG A 452 26.64 10.41 17.83
CA ARG A 452 27.85 10.36 16.98
C ARG A 452 29.12 10.33 17.84
N CYS A 453 29.22 11.17 18.87
CA CYS A 453 30.35 11.16 19.81
C CYS A 453 30.54 9.79 20.49
N MET A 454 29.46 9.13 20.93
CA MET A 454 29.50 7.81 21.56
C MET A 454 29.89 6.66 20.60
N LYS A 455 29.70 6.84 19.29
CA LYS A 455 30.11 5.88 18.25
C LYS A 455 31.60 5.98 17.93
N GLU A 456 32.15 7.20 17.82
CA GLU A 456 33.58 7.42 17.55
C GLU A 456 34.44 7.21 18.83
N ASN A 457 33.99 7.68 20.00
CA ASN A 457 34.73 7.59 21.26
C ASN A 457 33.88 7.04 22.42
N GLY A 458 34.11 5.77 22.77
CA GLY A 458 33.41 5.11 23.87
C GLY A 458 33.58 5.77 25.25
N LYS A 459 34.62 6.56 25.50
CA LYS A 459 34.82 7.26 26.78
C LYS A 459 33.78 8.34 27.06
N CYS A 460 33.15 8.88 26.02
CA CYS A 460 32.10 9.90 26.15
C CYS A 460 30.83 9.35 26.82
N ARG A 461 30.59 8.03 26.74
CA ARG A 461 29.39 7.37 27.26
C ARG A 461 29.21 7.58 28.77
N ASN A 462 30.29 7.44 29.55
CA ASN A 462 30.25 7.67 30.99
C ASN A 462 29.93 9.14 31.29
N VAL A 463 30.63 10.08 30.66
CA VAL A 463 30.44 11.53 30.88
C VAL A 463 29.01 11.99 30.52
N ILE A 464 28.38 11.34 29.54
CA ILE A 464 26.98 11.57 29.17
C ILE A 464 26.05 10.91 30.20
N ALA A 465 26.26 9.63 30.55
CA ALA A 465 25.42 8.91 31.51
C ALA A 465 25.46 9.49 32.94
N ASP A 466 26.58 10.11 33.33
CA ASP A 466 26.77 10.77 34.63
C ASP A 466 26.13 12.18 34.69
N LYS A 467 25.68 12.74 33.56
CA LYS A 467 25.23 14.15 33.45
C LYS A 467 23.94 14.41 32.67
N ALA A 468 23.41 13.44 31.92
CA ALA A 468 22.23 13.63 31.08
C ALA A 468 20.92 13.29 31.82
N GLU A 469 20.05 14.28 32.01
CA GLU A 469 18.68 14.01 32.43
C GLU A 469 17.86 13.43 31.27
N LEU A 470 17.37 12.20 31.45
CA LEU A 470 16.67 11.46 30.38
C LEU A 470 15.18 11.81 30.27
N ALA A 471 14.57 12.41 31.29
CA ALA A 471 13.13 12.68 31.33
C ALA A 471 12.65 13.61 30.18
N PRO A 472 13.30 14.75 29.87
CA PRO A 472 12.86 15.60 28.75
C PRO A 472 13.03 14.94 27.38
N ILE A 473 13.92 13.94 27.26
CA ILE A 473 14.10 13.15 26.03
C ILE A 473 12.93 12.16 25.86
N LEU A 474 12.47 11.54 26.96
CA LEU A 474 11.34 10.62 26.97
C LEU A 474 10.00 11.34 26.72
N GLU A 475 9.85 12.57 27.19
CA GLU A 475 8.74 13.45 26.80
C GLU A 475 8.76 13.74 25.29
N SER A 476 9.93 14.09 24.75
CA SER A 476 10.11 14.38 23.31
C SER A 476 9.77 13.17 22.43
N PHE A 477 10.03 11.95 22.90
CA PHE A 477 9.80 10.69 22.18
C PHE A 477 8.34 10.48 21.77
N VAL A 478 7.38 11.00 22.55
CA VAL A 478 5.94 10.84 22.31
C VAL A 478 5.55 11.54 21.00
N GLY A 479 5.93 12.81 20.86
CA GLY A 479 5.63 13.64 19.68
C GLY A 479 6.60 13.46 18.50
N ALA A 480 7.75 12.81 18.72
CA ALA A 480 8.77 12.57 17.71
C ALA A 480 8.28 11.77 16.49
N SER A 481 8.86 12.03 15.32
CA SER A 481 8.72 11.18 14.13
C SER A 481 9.46 9.85 14.30
N ASP A 482 9.14 8.86 13.46
CA ASP A 482 9.73 7.52 13.59
C ASP A 482 11.26 7.47 13.39
N GLY A 483 11.83 8.46 12.68
CA GLY A 483 13.29 8.64 12.57
C GLY A 483 13.92 9.19 13.85
N GLU A 484 13.32 10.23 14.43
CA GLU A 484 13.77 10.83 15.70
C GLU A 484 13.62 9.83 16.87
N ARG A 485 12.51 9.07 16.90
CA ARG A 485 12.31 7.95 17.82
C ARG A 485 13.45 6.93 17.68
N PHE A 486 13.78 6.51 16.45
CA PHE A 486 14.89 5.57 16.22
C PHE A 486 16.24 6.12 16.73
N MET A 487 16.53 7.40 16.52
CA MET A 487 17.72 8.05 17.08
C MET A 487 17.75 8.01 18.61
N ILE A 488 16.63 8.29 19.28
CA ILE A 488 16.52 8.23 20.75
C ILE A 488 16.69 6.78 21.25
N VAL A 489 16.05 5.78 20.61
CA VAL A 489 16.25 4.36 20.99
C VAL A 489 17.72 3.96 20.83
N GLN A 490 18.39 4.39 19.77
CA GLN A 490 19.81 4.08 19.58
C GLN A 490 20.71 4.78 20.60
N PHE A 491 20.41 6.03 20.97
CA PHE A 491 21.07 6.79 22.04
C PHE A 491 20.91 6.09 23.41
N LEU A 492 19.69 5.76 23.81
CA LEU A 492 19.41 5.03 25.06
C LEU A 492 20.09 3.65 25.06
N SER A 493 20.02 2.90 23.95
CA SER A 493 20.66 1.57 23.83
C SER A 493 22.19 1.61 23.96
N ASP A 494 22.85 2.68 23.50
CA ASP A 494 24.30 2.82 23.65
C ASP A 494 24.75 3.31 25.04
N LEU A 495 23.83 3.93 25.81
CA LEU A 495 23.99 4.27 27.23
C LEU A 495 23.64 3.10 28.18
N VAL A 496 22.67 2.24 27.83
CA VAL A 496 22.20 1.07 28.62
C VAL A 496 23.27 0.01 28.87
N LYS A 497 24.43 0.14 28.23
CA LYS A 497 25.66 -0.58 28.59
C LYS A 497 26.24 -0.15 29.96
N LEU A 498 25.60 0.83 30.61
CA LEU A 498 25.82 1.27 31.99
C LEU A 498 24.50 1.11 32.78
N ASN A 499 24.53 0.33 33.86
CA ASN A 499 23.34 -0.13 34.60
C ASN A 499 22.46 0.99 35.20
N SER A 500 22.96 2.22 35.32
CA SER A 500 22.22 3.36 35.90
C SER A 500 20.95 3.69 35.12
N THR A 501 21.03 3.68 33.79
CA THR A 501 19.94 4.13 32.90
C THR A 501 18.69 3.24 32.94
N MET A 502 18.86 1.93 33.16
CA MET A 502 17.74 1.00 33.38
C MET A 502 16.93 1.36 34.62
N HIS A 503 17.61 1.81 35.69
CA HIS A 503 16.95 2.27 36.91
C HIS A 503 16.26 3.63 36.70
N THR A 504 16.87 4.56 35.95
CA THR A 504 16.24 5.83 35.56
C THR A 504 14.96 5.61 34.74
N LEU A 505 14.96 4.66 33.81
CA LEU A 505 13.79 4.29 33.02
C LEU A 505 12.68 3.65 33.87
N LEU A 506 13.02 2.85 34.88
CA LEU A 506 12.05 2.30 35.85
C LEU A 506 11.41 3.40 36.70
N VAL A 507 12.21 4.33 37.24
CA VAL A 507 11.70 5.48 38.02
C VAL A 507 10.80 6.37 37.15
N TYR A 508 11.17 6.61 35.89
CA TYR A 508 10.31 7.34 34.96
C TYR A 508 9.02 6.57 34.64
N LEU A 509 9.07 5.25 34.44
CA LEU A 509 7.88 4.41 34.23
C LEU A 509 6.87 4.52 35.38
N GLN A 510 7.37 4.57 36.62
CA GLN A 510 6.55 4.72 37.83
C GLN A 510 5.99 6.14 38.05
N MET A 511 6.47 7.14 37.30
CA MET A 511 6.00 8.54 37.35
C MET A 511 5.32 9.02 36.04
N ALA A 512 5.32 8.20 34.99
CA ALA A 512 4.86 8.57 33.66
C ALA A 512 3.33 8.75 33.57
N LEU A 513 2.88 9.61 32.66
CA LEU A 513 1.47 9.76 32.34
C LEU A 513 0.94 8.49 31.63
N GLN A 514 -0.35 8.17 31.83
CA GLN A 514 -0.96 6.91 31.37
C GLN A 514 -0.76 6.61 29.87
N GLU A 515 -0.65 7.64 29.02
CA GLU A 515 -0.42 7.50 27.58
C GLU A 515 1.05 7.22 27.22
N GLN A 516 1.99 7.59 28.10
CA GLN A 516 3.44 7.39 27.95
C GLN A 516 3.88 6.01 28.46
N VAL A 517 3.25 5.51 29.52
CA VAL A 517 3.54 4.21 30.17
C VAL A 517 3.76 3.05 29.18
N PRO A 518 2.91 2.83 28.15
CA PRO A 518 3.09 1.68 27.24
C PRO A 518 4.28 1.82 26.29
N VAL A 519 4.79 3.04 26.09
CA VAL A 519 5.98 3.32 25.28
C VAL A 519 7.23 3.14 26.15
N VAL A 520 7.24 3.70 27.36
CA VAL A 520 8.35 3.57 28.31
C VAL A 520 8.57 2.11 28.71
N ALA A 521 7.50 1.37 29.03
CA ALA A 521 7.56 -0.07 29.28
C ALA A 521 8.06 -0.85 28.06
N GLY A 522 7.63 -0.46 26.86
CA GLY A 522 8.11 -1.02 25.59
C GLY A 522 9.63 -0.87 25.41
N LEU A 523 10.16 0.31 25.72
CA LEU A 523 11.60 0.57 25.68
C LEU A 523 12.34 -0.21 26.77
N LEU A 524 11.86 -0.17 28.02
CA LEU A 524 12.49 -0.84 29.16
C LEU A 524 12.63 -2.36 28.93
N LEU A 525 11.57 -3.01 28.42
CA LEU A 525 11.60 -4.45 28.10
C LEU A 525 12.56 -4.78 26.95
N GLN A 526 12.57 -3.98 25.88
CA GLN A 526 13.51 -4.18 24.76
C GLN A 526 14.98 -3.99 25.20
N LEU A 527 15.23 -3.05 26.11
CA LEU A 527 16.57 -2.72 26.60
C LEU A 527 17.10 -3.78 27.59
N ASP A 528 16.26 -4.29 28.50
CA ASP A 528 16.64 -5.36 29.43
C ASP A 528 16.95 -6.70 28.72
N LEU A 529 16.24 -6.99 27.62
CA LEU A 529 16.50 -8.18 26.79
C LEU A 529 17.80 -8.10 25.99
N LEU A 530 18.41 -6.92 25.86
CA LEU A 530 19.73 -6.74 25.25
C LEU A 530 20.88 -6.89 26.25
N THR A 531 20.63 -6.80 27.57
CA THR A 531 21.68 -6.88 28.60
C THR A 531 21.86 -8.30 29.14
N GLU A 532 20.83 -8.91 29.74
CA GLU A 532 20.90 -10.27 30.31
C GLU A 532 19.67 -11.16 29.98
N PRO A 533 19.49 -11.60 28.72
CA PRO A 533 18.29 -12.34 28.27
C PRO A 533 18.04 -13.71 28.91
N ARG A 534 18.89 -14.17 29.84
CA ARG A 534 18.82 -15.51 30.49
C ARG A 534 18.49 -15.48 31.98
N LYS A 535 18.34 -14.31 32.60
CA LYS A 535 17.84 -14.18 33.98
C LYS A 535 16.49 -13.48 33.98
N MET A 536 15.69 -13.77 35.00
CA MET A 536 14.51 -12.97 35.37
C MET A 536 14.99 -11.62 35.91
N SER A 537 14.34 -10.53 35.54
CA SER A 537 14.77 -9.16 35.87
C SER A 537 13.57 -8.34 36.29
N MET A 538 13.70 -7.61 37.41
CA MET A 538 12.64 -6.73 37.93
C MET A 538 12.17 -5.69 36.91
N TYR A 539 13.03 -5.29 35.97
CA TYR A 539 12.69 -4.37 34.88
C TYR A 539 11.77 -4.99 33.82
N ARG A 540 11.73 -6.33 33.69
CA ARG A 540 10.82 -7.02 32.76
C ARG A 540 9.44 -7.20 33.35
N GLU A 541 9.36 -7.67 34.60
CA GLU A 541 8.07 -7.91 35.26
C GLU A 541 7.27 -6.60 35.31
N GLU A 542 7.84 -5.53 35.88
CA GLU A 542 7.17 -4.21 35.96
C GLU A 542 6.78 -3.66 34.57
N ALA A 543 7.60 -3.88 33.53
CA ALA A 543 7.28 -3.44 32.18
C ALA A 543 6.11 -4.23 31.56
N ILE A 544 6.02 -5.54 31.81
CA ILE A 544 4.92 -6.36 31.28
C ILE A 544 3.65 -6.12 32.11
N ASP A 545 3.75 -5.98 33.43
CA ASP A 545 2.66 -5.56 34.32
C ASP A 545 2.09 -4.19 33.91
N ALA A 546 2.95 -3.21 33.62
CA ALA A 546 2.53 -1.89 33.14
C ALA A 546 1.78 -1.98 31.79
N LEU A 547 2.22 -2.84 30.87
CA LEU A 547 1.53 -3.09 29.60
C LEU A 547 0.19 -3.81 29.78
N ILE A 548 0.13 -4.84 30.64
CA ILE A 548 -1.11 -5.58 30.96
C ILE A 548 -2.12 -4.64 31.65
N SER A 549 -1.67 -3.82 32.59
CA SER A 549 -2.46 -2.78 33.24
C SER A 549 -3.02 -1.77 32.24
N CYS A 550 -2.19 -1.27 31.31
CA CYS A 550 -2.64 -0.37 30.24
C CYS A 550 -3.66 -1.03 29.31
N LEU A 551 -3.48 -2.30 28.92
CA LEU A 551 -4.46 -3.04 28.10
C LEU A 551 -5.82 -3.17 28.79
N ARG A 552 -5.85 -3.47 30.10
CA ARG A 552 -7.08 -3.64 30.89
C ARG A 552 -7.77 -2.30 31.24
N ASN A 553 -7.05 -1.18 31.18
CA ASN A 553 -7.58 0.14 31.57
C ASN A 553 -8.48 0.78 30.49
N SER A 554 -9.72 0.31 30.41
CA SER A 554 -10.77 0.79 29.48
C SER A 554 -11.15 2.27 29.60
N ASN A 555 -10.65 3.00 30.61
CA ASN A 555 -10.84 4.45 30.74
C ASN A 555 -9.92 5.25 29.80
N PHE A 556 -8.82 4.68 29.30
CA PHE A 556 -7.83 5.36 28.46
C PHE A 556 -7.60 4.62 27.13
N PRO A 557 -8.52 4.71 26.15
CA PRO A 557 -8.41 3.99 24.89
C PRO A 557 -7.11 4.25 24.11
N GLY A 558 -6.56 5.46 24.18
CA GLY A 558 -5.26 5.78 23.58
C GLY A 558 -4.12 4.97 24.18
N ALA A 559 -4.07 4.84 25.52
CA ALA A 559 -3.09 4.00 26.21
C ALA A 559 -3.29 2.51 25.89
N GLN A 560 -4.53 2.02 25.76
CA GLN A 560 -4.81 0.64 25.32
C GLN A 560 -4.27 0.38 23.90
N ILE A 561 -4.57 1.27 22.95
CA ILE A 561 -4.13 1.15 21.54
C ILE A 561 -2.60 1.19 21.47
N THR A 562 -1.95 2.11 22.18
CA THR A 562 -0.48 2.20 22.23
C THR A 562 0.13 0.96 22.89
N ALA A 563 -0.46 0.39 23.94
CA ALA A 563 0.02 -0.86 24.56
C ALA A 563 -0.05 -2.05 23.59
N ALA A 564 -1.19 -2.22 22.89
CA ALA A 564 -1.33 -3.25 21.88
C ALA A 564 -0.36 -3.03 20.69
N GLY A 565 -0.17 -1.77 20.27
CA GLY A 565 0.79 -1.39 19.23
C GLY A 565 2.25 -1.69 19.61
N THR A 566 2.64 -1.41 20.86
CA THR A 566 3.94 -1.80 21.42
C THR A 566 4.13 -3.31 21.33
N ILE A 567 3.11 -4.11 21.69
CA ILE A 567 3.19 -5.59 21.63
C ILE A 567 3.29 -6.10 20.19
N VAL A 568 2.57 -5.50 19.22
CA VAL A 568 2.77 -5.82 17.79
C VAL A 568 4.20 -5.47 17.33
N SER A 569 4.78 -4.38 17.84
CA SER A 569 6.16 -3.96 17.50
C SER A 569 7.24 -4.91 18.03
N PHE A 570 6.97 -5.61 19.14
CA PHE A 570 7.91 -6.52 19.78
C PHE A 570 8.36 -7.69 18.89
N GLN A 571 7.60 -8.04 17.85
CA GLN A 571 8.01 -9.05 16.87
C GLN A 571 9.34 -8.70 16.14
N GLY A 572 9.75 -7.43 16.13
CA GLY A 572 11.06 -7.01 15.64
C GLY A 572 11.17 -6.78 14.12
N ARG A 573 10.13 -7.11 13.34
CA ARG A 573 10.09 -6.98 11.88
C ARG A 573 9.40 -5.68 11.46
N PHE A 574 10.10 -4.82 10.71
CA PHE A 574 9.65 -3.47 10.35
C PHE A 574 9.91 -3.13 8.89
N SER A 575 9.03 -2.30 8.33
CA SER A 575 9.18 -1.69 6.99
C SER A 575 10.28 -0.63 6.96
N ALA A 576 10.71 -0.24 5.76
CA ALA A 576 11.58 0.93 5.55
C ALA A 576 10.98 2.24 6.09
N SER A 577 9.65 2.28 6.33
CA SER A 577 8.93 3.41 6.93
C SER A 577 8.74 3.31 8.45
N GLY A 578 9.40 2.36 9.12
CA GLY A 578 9.30 2.18 10.58
C GLY A 578 8.02 1.48 11.08
N LYS A 579 7.03 1.23 10.21
CA LYS A 579 5.80 0.49 10.57
C LYS A 579 6.08 -1.02 10.76
N PRO A 580 5.48 -1.69 11.77
CA PRO A 580 5.68 -3.12 12.02
C PRO A 580 5.02 -4.00 10.94
N LEU A 581 5.69 -5.07 10.54
CA LEU A 581 5.27 -5.98 9.46
C LEU A 581 4.58 -7.27 9.97
N ALA A 582 4.23 -7.34 11.25
CA ALA A 582 3.78 -8.58 11.91
C ALA A 582 2.58 -9.24 11.23
N ARG A 583 1.53 -8.48 10.88
CA ARG A 583 0.37 -9.00 10.14
C ARG A 583 0.80 -9.70 8.84
N VAL A 584 1.70 -9.08 8.08
CA VAL A 584 2.17 -9.58 6.77
C VAL A 584 2.98 -10.87 6.93
N PHE A 585 3.84 -10.96 7.94
CA PHE A 585 4.60 -12.19 8.22
C PHE A 585 3.74 -13.32 8.78
N LEU A 586 2.69 -13.02 9.54
CA LEU A 586 1.69 -14.02 9.94
C LEU A 586 0.86 -14.50 8.74
N LEU A 587 0.50 -13.63 7.79
CA LEU A 587 -0.17 -14.01 6.54
C LEU A 587 0.71 -14.91 5.66
N LYS A 588 2.03 -14.63 5.56
CA LYS A 588 3.04 -15.53 4.97
C LYS A 588 3.00 -16.91 5.63
N ARG A 589 3.01 -16.98 6.96
CA ARG A 589 2.92 -18.24 7.73
C ARG A 589 1.56 -18.95 7.61
N ALA A 590 0.48 -18.22 7.35
CA ALA A 590 -0.86 -18.76 7.06
C ALA A 590 -1.06 -19.20 5.59
N GLY A 591 -0.05 -19.06 4.73
CA GLY A 591 -0.07 -19.46 3.32
C GLY A 591 -0.50 -18.38 2.32
N LEU A 592 -0.91 -17.18 2.76
CA LEU A 592 -1.29 -16.06 1.89
C LEU A 592 -0.07 -15.26 1.41
N ASP A 593 0.80 -15.94 0.66
CA ASP A 593 2.10 -15.45 0.19
C ASP A 593 2.00 -14.41 -0.96
N LYS A 594 0.82 -14.21 -1.56
CA LYS A 594 0.61 -13.20 -2.61
C LYS A 594 0.90 -11.78 -2.11
N ASP A 595 0.37 -11.43 -0.96
CA ASP A 595 0.37 -10.04 -0.48
C ASP A 595 1.65 -9.70 0.28
N TYR A 596 2.26 -10.70 0.94
CA TYR A 596 3.67 -10.66 1.32
C TYR A 596 4.58 -10.36 0.12
N LYS A 597 4.44 -11.09 -1.00
CA LYS A 597 5.22 -10.82 -2.23
C LYS A 597 4.94 -9.43 -2.82
N ASN A 598 3.70 -8.93 -2.74
CA ASN A 598 3.35 -7.59 -3.22
C ASN A 598 3.95 -6.46 -2.37
N ILE A 599 3.94 -6.61 -1.03
CA ILE A 599 4.54 -5.64 -0.11
C ILE A 599 6.06 -5.68 -0.21
N MET A 600 6.68 -6.86 -0.17
CA MET A 600 8.13 -7.04 -0.34
C MET A 600 8.64 -6.51 -1.68
N ARG A 601 7.84 -6.56 -2.76
CA ARG A 601 8.15 -5.91 -4.04
C ARG A 601 8.12 -4.38 -3.95
N LYS A 602 7.11 -3.81 -3.28
CA LYS A 602 7.03 -2.34 -3.07
C LYS A 602 8.19 -1.83 -2.21
N GLU A 603 8.59 -2.57 -1.19
CA GLU A 603 9.75 -2.22 -0.35
C GLU A 603 11.08 -2.38 -1.12
N LYS A 604 11.23 -3.44 -1.92
CA LYS A 604 12.41 -3.62 -2.80
C LYS A 604 12.49 -2.63 -3.96
N LEU A 605 11.43 -1.90 -4.30
CA LEU A 605 11.52 -0.76 -5.24
C LEU A 605 12.23 0.46 -4.64
N GLY A 606 12.44 0.51 -3.32
CA GLY A 606 13.10 1.61 -2.61
C GLY A 606 14.59 1.41 -2.29
N LEU A 607 15.17 0.24 -2.57
CA LEU A 607 16.55 -0.10 -2.22
C LEU A 607 17.25 -0.85 -3.37
N THR A 608 18.54 -0.57 -3.58
CA THR A 608 19.35 -1.26 -4.60
C THR A 608 19.53 -2.74 -4.29
N ASP A 609 19.59 -3.56 -5.33
CA ASP A 609 19.59 -5.03 -5.31
C ASP A 609 20.60 -5.67 -4.31
N GLY A 610 20.11 -5.96 -3.10
CA GLY A 610 20.85 -6.60 -2.02
C GLY A 610 20.84 -8.12 -2.16
N LYS A 611 21.96 -8.78 -1.84
CA LYS A 611 22.14 -10.21 -2.15
C LYS A 611 21.15 -11.10 -1.40
N PRO A 612 20.69 -12.21 -2.00
CA PRO A 612 19.75 -13.12 -1.35
C PRO A 612 20.28 -13.74 -0.04
N GLU A 613 21.60 -13.85 0.11
CA GLU A 613 22.27 -14.36 1.31
C GLU A 613 22.12 -13.40 2.51
N GLU A 614 22.31 -12.09 2.31
CA GLU A 614 22.20 -11.06 3.36
C GLU A 614 20.76 -10.98 3.92
N ASN A 615 19.76 -11.12 3.04
CA ASN A 615 18.35 -11.18 3.43
C ASN A 615 18.05 -12.39 4.35
N MET A 616 18.76 -13.51 4.16
CA MET A 616 18.53 -14.75 4.92
C MET A 616 19.16 -14.69 6.32
N GLU A 617 20.34 -14.08 6.46
CA GLU A 617 20.93 -13.82 7.78
C GLU A 617 20.04 -12.87 8.60
N GLU A 618 19.48 -11.83 7.97
CA GLU A 618 18.56 -10.90 8.65
C GLU A 618 17.20 -11.55 9.00
N GLU A 619 16.63 -12.40 8.14
CA GLU A 619 15.40 -13.15 8.47
C GLU A 619 15.61 -14.13 9.64
N ASN A 620 16.80 -14.76 9.74
CA ASN A 620 17.19 -15.63 10.86
C ASN A 620 17.39 -14.87 12.18
N VAL A 621 18.07 -13.71 12.16
CA VAL A 621 18.27 -12.88 13.36
C VAL A 621 16.93 -12.32 13.87
N ALA A 622 16.01 -11.99 12.96
CA ALA A 622 14.65 -11.59 13.32
C ALA A 622 13.84 -12.74 13.94
N ASP A 623 13.91 -13.97 13.42
CA ASP A 623 13.23 -15.14 14.03
C ASP A 623 13.79 -15.49 15.42
N GLU A 624 15.10 -15.36 15.65
CA GLU A 624 15.71 -15.59 16.96
C GLU A 624 15.32 -14.50 17.98
N TRP A 625 15.19 -13.24 17.54
CA TRP A 625 14.61 -12.17 18.36
C TRP A 625 13.13 -12.46 18.69
N GLU A 626 12.33 -12.82 17.69
CA GLU A 626 10.91 -13.10 17.80
C GLU A 626 10.63 -14.21 18.84
N ARG A 627 11.42 -15.30 18.81
CA ARG A 627 11.34 -16.41 19.78
C ARG A 627 11.65 -15.95 21.21
N ARG A 628 12.75 -15.21 21.41
CA ARG A 628 13.17 -14.74 22.75
C ARG A 628 12.13 -13.81 23.37
N MET A 629 11.64 -12.86 22.58
CA MET A 629 10.64 -11.89 23.02
C MET A 629 9.29 -12.57 23.32
N ALA A 630 8.82 -13.46 22.43
CA ALA A 630 7.60 -14.22 22.67
C ALA A 630 7.71 -15.11 23.93
N PHE A 631 8.85 -15.79 24.14
CA PHE A 631 9.07 -16.59 25.34
C PHE A 631 8.91 -15.77 26.64
N VAL A 632 9.44 -14.55 26.66
CA VAL A 632 9.39 -13.66 27.83
C VAL A 632 7.97 -13.17 28.09
N LEU A 633 7.27 -12.68 27.05
CA LEU A 633 5.88 -12.21 27.13
C LEU A 633 4.88 -13.31 27.54
N VAL A 634 5.16 -14.56 27.16
CA VAL A 634 4.33 -15.74 27.46
C VAL A 634 4.63 -16.32 28.85
N SER A 635 5.87 -16.26 29.33
CA SER A 635 6.24 -16.90 30.61
C SER A 635 5.92 -16.05 31.84
N HIS A 636 5.80 -14.73 31.69
CA HIS A 636 5.42 -13.82 32.77
C HIS A 636 4.02 -14.16 33.33
N GLU A 637 3.93 -14.29 34.66
CA GLU A 637 2.73 -14.64 35.44
C GLU A 637 1.86 -15.77 34.81
N PHE A 638 2.49 -16.81 34.24
CA PHE A 638 1.81 -17.92 33.54
C PHE A 638 0.86 -17.49 32.40
N GLY A 639 1.09 -16.31 31.79
CA GLY A 639 0.39 -15.86 30.60
C GLY A 639 -0.81 -14.93 30.83
N LEU A 640 -0.86 -14.15 31.91
CA LEU A 640 -1.89 -13.11 32.14
C LEU A 640 -2.07 -12.12 30.96
N LEU A 641 -1.05 -11.98 30.11
CA LEU A 641 -1.13 -11.23 28.86
C LEU A 641 -2.21 -11.77 27.91
N PHE A 642 -2.44 -13.08 27.87
CA PHE A 642 -3.49 -13.68 27.02
C PHE A 642 -4.91 -13.31 27.47
N GLU A 643 -5.13 -13.09 28.77
CA GLU A 643 -6.42 -12.58 29.29
C GLU A 643 -6.63 -11.13 28.86
N ALA A 644 -5.60 -10.28 28.99
CA ALA A 644 -5.66 -8.87 28.58
C ALA A 644 -5.84 -8.71 27.06
N LEU A 645 -5.17 -9.53 26.25
CA LEU A 645 -5.38 -9.58 24.80
C LEU A 645 -6.77 -10.10 24.45
N ALA A 646 -7.31 -11.08 25.18
CA ALA A 646 -8.68 -11.58 25.00
C ALA A 646 -9.75 -10.52 25.37
N GLU A 647 -9.46 -9.62 26.31
CA GLU A 647 -10.32 -8.46 26.59
C GLU A 647 -10.22 -7.40 25.48
N GLY A 648 -9.01 -7.01 25.07
CA GLY A 648 -8.80 -6.04 23.99
C GLY A 648 -9.38 -6.48 22.64
N LEU A 649 -9.38 -7.79 22.35
CA LEU A 649 -10.07 -8.40 21.20
C LEU A 649 -11.57 -8.06 21.16
N ARG A 650 -12.23 -7.95 22.32
CA ARG A 650 -13.66 -7.64 22.46
C ARG A 650 -13.96 -6.14 22.45
N SER A 651 -12.95 -5.30 22.26
CA SER A 651 -13.11 -3.85 22.27
C SER A 651 -13.96 -3.34 21.09
N ARG A 652 -14.63 -2.20 21.30
CA ARG A 652 -15.36 -1.46 20.26
C ARG A 652 -14.42 -0.65 19.35
N TYR A 653 -13.16 -0.46 19.75
CA TYR A 653 -12.16 0.25 18.96
C TYR A 653 -11.48 -0.73 17.99
N ALA A 654 -11.70 -0.55 16.69
CA ALA A 654 -11.19 -1.45 15.65
C ALA A 654 -9.66 -1.55 15.65
N GLU A 655 -8.95 -0.44 15.90
CA GLU A 655 -7.49 -0.41 16.02
C GLU A 655 -6.97 -1.28 17.17
N LEU A 656 -7.61 -1.18 18.35
CA LEU A 656 -7.26 -2.00 19.51
C LEU A 656 -7.57 -3.49 19.27
N SER A 657 -8.76 -3.80 18.75
CA SER A 657 -9.15 -5.19 18.46
C SER A 657 -8.21 -5.81 17.42
N SER A 658 -7.84 -5.07 16.36
CA SER A 658 -6.87 -5.52 15.34
C SER A 658 -5.46 -5.71 15.88
N ALA A 659 -4.94 -4.76 16.68
CA ALA A 659 -3.62 -4.88 17.30
C ALA A 659 -3.56 -6.04 18.31
N CYS A 660 -4.61 -6.24 19.11
CA CYS A 660 -4.73 -7.39 20.00
C CYS A 660 -4.90 -8.70 19.22
N PHE A 661 -5.59 -8.72 18.08
CA PHE A 661 -5.73 -9.90 17.22
C PHE A 661 -4.39 -10.33 16.61
N VAL A 662 -3.63 -9.39 16.04
CA VAL A 662 -2.28 -9.66 15.51
C VAL A 662 -1.35 -10.15 16.61
N SER A 663 -1.38 -9.51 17.80
CA SER A 663 -0.58 -9.91 18.96
C SER A 663 -0.94 -11.30 19.49
N ALA A 664 -2.24 -11.59 19.63
CA ALA A 664 -2.73 -12.88 20.12
C ALA A 664 -2.42 -14.01 19.13
N THR A 665 -2.62 -13.80 17.83
CA THR A 665 -2.27 -14.76 16.78
C THR A 665 -0.77 -15.02 16.73
N TRP A 666 0.07 -13.98 16.90
CA TRP A 666 1.53 -14.13 16.99
C TRP A 666 1.96 -15.00 18.18
N LEU A 667 1.51 -14.67 19.38
CA LEU A 667 1.91 -15.38 20.59
C LEU A 667 1.32 -16.81 20.66
N ALA A 668 0.09 -17.01 20.16
CA ALA A 668 -0.51 -18.34 20.00
C ALA A 668 0.29 -19.21 19.00
N HIS A 669 0.76 -18.64 17.89
CA HIS A 669 1.63 -19.35 16.96
C HIS A 669 3.00 -19.69 17.58
N MET A 670 3.62 -18.74 18.28
CA MET A 670 4.92 -18.96 18.96
C MET A 670 4.87 -20.06 20.01
N LEU A 671 3.73 -20.26 20.69
CA LEU A 671 3.54 -21.39 21.62
C LEU A 671 3.75 -22.77 20.98
N THR A 672 3.62 -22.93 19.65
CA THR A 672 3.94 -24.20 18.96
C THR A 672 5.45 -24.43 18.81
N ILE A 673 6.23 -23.36 18.71
CA ILE A 673 7.68 -23.35 18.45
C ILE A 673 8.47 -23.39 19.77
N LEU A 674 7.93 -22.79 20.82
CA LEU A 674 8.51 -22.72 22.15
C LEU A 674 8.36 -24.05 22.92
N PRO A 675 9.27 -24.34 23.89
CA PRO A 675 9.12 -25.50 24.77
C PRO A 675 7.84 -25.40 25.60
N ASP A 676 7.23 -26.55 25.93
CA ASP A 676 5.96 -26.55 26.65
C ASP A 676 6.16 -26.19 28.14
N THR A 677 5.63 -25.03 28.52
CA THR A 677 5.61 -24.49 29.88
C THR A 677 4.24 -24.65 30.55
N GLY A 678 3.29 -25.36 29.91
CA GLY A 678 1.89 -25.45 30.35
C GLY A 678 1.04 -24.24 30.00
N VAL A 679 1.64 -23.09 29.65
CA VAL A 679 0.93 -21.85 29.29
C VAL A 679 0.05 -22.00 28.04
N ARG A 680 0.30 -23.04 27.22
CA ARG A 680 -0.60 -23.45 26.12
C ARG A 680 -2.07 -23.60 26.57
N GLY A 681 -2.30 -24.18 27.75
CA GLY A 681 -3.64 -24.33 28.32
C GLY A 681 -4.29 -22.99 28.69
N ALA A 682 -3.53 -22.06 29.27
CA ALA A 682 -4.02 -20.71 29.60
C ALA A 682 -4.39 -19.94 28.32
N ALA A 683 -3.53 -19.95 27.30
CA ALA A 683 -3.80 -19.35 26.00
C ALA A 683 -5.06 -19.94 25.34
N ARG A 684 -5.25 -21.26 25.42
CA ARG A 684 -6.43 -21.96 24.91
C ARG A 684 -7.72 -21.46 25.59
N VAL A 685 -7.74 -21.43 26.92
CA VAL A 685 -8.91 -21.01 27.70
C VAL A 685 -9.28 -19.55 27.43
N CYS A 686 -8.30 -18.65 27.32
CA CYS A 686 -8.53 -17.22 27.07
C CYS A 686 -8.97 -16.93 25.62
N LEU A 687 -8.29 -17.51 24.63
CA LEU A 687 -8.37 -17.05 23.23
C LEU A 687 -9.19 -17.93 22.29
N LEU A 688 -9.27 -19.25 22.50
CA LEU A 688 -9.82 -20.18 21.49
C LEU A 688 -11.23 -19.77 21.03
N LYS A 689 -12.11 -19.43 21.98
CA LYS A 689 -13.49 -18.98 21.70
C LYS A 689 -13.54 -17.64 20.94
N GLN A 690 -12.54 -16.77 21.11
CA GLN A 690 -12.45 -15.52 20.33
C GLN A 690 -12.00 -15.81 18.91
N PHE A 691 -10.98 -16.64 18.70
CA PHE A 691 -10.52 -17.01 17.36
C PHE A 691 -11.60 -17.73 16.55
N VAL A 692 -12.36 -18.66 17.15
CA VAL A 692 -13.54 -19.29 16.49
C VAL A 692 -14.58 -18.23 16.10
N SER A 693 -14.88 -17.29 17.01
CA SER A 693 -15.83 -16.20 16.75
C SER A 693 -15.39 -15.28 15.61
N ILE A 694 -14.10 -14.93 15.55
CA ILE A 694 -13.50 -14.11 14.48
C ILE A 694 -13.54 -14.88 13.16
N PHE A 695 -13.07 -16.13 13.14
CA PHE A 695 -13.06 -16.99 11.96
C PHE A 695 -14.45 -17.15 11.31
N LYS A 696 -15.50 -17.28 12.14
CA LYS A 696 -16.90 -17.37 11.72
C LYS A 696 -17.51 -16.05 11.21
N SER A 697 -17.04 -14.90 11.71
CA SER A 697 -17.66 -13.59 11.45
C SER A 697 -16.88 -12.70 10.48
N ALA A 698 -15.59 -12.96 10.28
CA ALA A 698 -14.75 -12.26 9.32
C ALA A 698 -15.30 -12.39 7.88
N LYS A 699 -15.22 -11.29 7.12
CA LYS A 699 -15.48 -11.28 5.67
C LYS A 699 -14.20 -11.30 4.85
N ASP A 700 -13.13 -10.73 5.40
CA ASP A 700 -11.81 -10.67 4.79
C ASP A 700 -11.13 -12.07 4.86
N PRO A 701 -10.63 -12.61 3.73
CA PRO A 701 -9.83 -13.83 3.74
C PRO A 701 -8.52 -13.70 4.54
N GLU A 702 -7.93 -12.50 4.69
CA GLU A 702 -6.75 -12.30 5.56
C GLU A 702 -7.08 -12.60 7.02
N ASP A 703 -8.15 -12.00 7.56
CA ASP A 703 -8.55 -12.21 8.95
C ASP A 703 -8.98 -13.66 9.22
N LYS A 704 -9.63 -14.31 8.25
CA LYS A 704 -9.88 -15.76 8.32
C LYS A 704 -8.57 -16.56 8.34
N ALA A 705 -7.59 -16.24 7.51
CA ALA A 705 -6.31 -16.95 7.48
C ALA A 705 -5.47 -16.73 8.76
N LEU A 706 -5.53 -15.54 9.35
CA LEU A 706 -4.89 -15.26 10.64
C LEU A 706 -5.58 -16.01 11.79
N ALA A 707 -6.91 -16.02 11.83
CA ALA A 707 -7.65 -16.80 12.82
C ALA A 707 -7.43 -18.31 12.63
N MET A 708 -7.32 -18.79 11.38
CA MET A 708 -6.95 -20.17 11.06
C MET A 708 -5.57 -20.54 11.61
N LEU A 709 -4.54 -19.69 11.42
CA LEU A 709 -3.20 -19.89 11.99
C LEU A 709 -3.21 -19.91 13.53
N ALA A 710 -4.04 -19.08 14.14
CA ALA A 710 -4.23 -19.10 15.59
C ALA A 710 -4.94 -20.37 16.08
N LEU A 711 -5.94 -20.88 15.33
CA LEU A 711 -6.64 -22.13 15.64
C LEU A 711 -5.77 -23.37 15.41
N SER A 712 -4.95 -23.40 14.34
CA SER A 712 -4.04 -24.52 14.05
C SER A 712 -3.02 -24.74 15.17
N SER A 713 -2.67 -23.67 15.88
CA SER A 713 -1.75 -23.70 17.02
C SER A 713 -2.24 -24.54 18.21
N PHE A 714 -3.54 -24.86 18.27
CA PHE A 714 -4.15 -25.72 19.28
C PHE A 714 -4.44 -27.15 18.80
N ILE A 715 -4.13 -27.52 17.55
CA ILE A 715 -4.42 -28.85 16.99
C ILE A 715 -3.50 -29.94 17.56
N HIS A 716 -2.23 -29.63 17.81
CA HIS A 716 -1.25 -30.59 18.32
C HIS A 716 -1.38 -30.87 19.84
N ASP A 717 -2.25 -30.12 20.54
CA ASP A 717 -2.65 -30.38 21.92
C ASP A 717 -3.89 -31.32 21.94
N PRO A 718 -3.83 -32.51 22.58
CA PRO A 718 -4.97 -33.42 22.68
C PRO A 718 -6.22 -32.83 23.34
N GLU A 719 -6.07 -31.82 24.20
CA GLU A 719 -7.21 -31.07 24.76
C GLU A 719 -7.70 -29.99 23.80
N GLY A 720 -6.77 -29.26 23.16
CA GLY A 720 -7.05 -28.30 22.08
C GLY A 720 -7.83 -28.89 20.93
N LEU A 721 -7.47 -30.08 20.47
CA LEU A 721 -8.20 -30.80 19.42
C LEU A 721 -9.63 -31.18 19.85
N ARG A 722 -9.86 -31.47 21.15
CA ARG A 722 -11.21 -31.71 21.69
C ARG A 722 -12.04 -30.44 21.73
N ASP A 723 -11.49 -29.35 22.26
CA ASP A 723 -12.18 -28.05 22.33
C ASP A 723 -12.47 -27.48 20.93
N LEU A 724 -11.57 -27.69 19.96
CA LEU A 724 -11.78 -27.39 18.53
C LEU A 724 -12.90 -28.25 17.93
N THR A 725 -12.96 -29.54 18.26
CA THR A 725 -13.98 -30.47 17.74
C THR A 725 -15.40 -30.02 18.10
N LEU A 726 -15.61 -29.41 19.28
CA LEU A 726 -16.90 -28.83 19.67
C LEU A 726 -17.38 -27.70 18.74
N HIS A 727 -16.46 -27.02 18.06
CA HIS A 727 -16.73 -25.92 17.13
C HIS A 727 -16.55 -26.32 15.65
N MET A 728 -16.31 -27.60 15.37
CA MET A 728 -15.91 -28.11 14.04
C MET A 728 -16.87 -27.72 12.91
N LYS A 729 -18.19 -27.67 13.14
CA LYS A 729 -19.17 -27.27 12.10
C LYS A 729 -18.99 -25.81 11.64
N ASP A 730 -18.60 -24.90 12.54
CA ASP A 730 -18.29 -23.51 12.20
C ASP A 730 -16.92 -23.37 11.51
N ILE A 731 -15.96 -24.23 11.88
CA ILE A 731 -14.59 -24.20 11.34
C ILE A 731 -14.52 -24.81 9.94
N LEU A 732 -15.19 -25.96 9.69
CA LEU A 732 -15.11 -26.66 8.41
C LEU A 732 -15.52 -25.79 7.22
N LYS A 733 -16.57 -24.96 7.36
CA LYS A 733 -17.00 -24.06 6.26
C LYS A 733 -15.90 -23.09 5.86
N GLY A 734 -15.33 -22.35 6.82
CA GLY A 734 -14.24 -21.40 6.52
C GLY A 734 -12.98 -22.08 6.01
N LEU A 735 -12.70 -23.32 6.41
CA LEU A 735 -11.58 -24.10 5.87
C LEU A 735 -11.81 -24.51 4.41
N ARG A 736 -13.04 -24.85 3.99
CA ARG A 736 -13.36 -25.10 2.57
C ARG A 736 -13.17 -23.85 1.72
N GLU A 737 -13.65 -22.70 2.20
CA GLU A 737 -13.45 -21.40 1.54
C GLU A 737 -11.94 -21.07 1.37
N LEU A 738 -11.12 -21.36 2.38
CA LEU A 738 -9.66 -21.14 2.34
C LEU A 738 -8.87 -22.26 1.63
N LYS A 739 -9.45 -23.44 1.36
CA LYS A 739 -8.80 -24.57 0.67
C LYS A 739 -8.25 -24.18 -0.71
N LYS A 740 -8.90 -23.23 -1.39
CA LYS A 740 -8.49 -22.66 -2.69
C LYS A 740 -7.27 -21.71 -2.60
N TYR A 741 -6.82 -21.35 -1.38
CA TYR A 741 -5.82 -20.30 -1.15
C TYR A 741 -4.70 -20.62 -0.15
N SER A 742 -4.86 -21.61 0.74
CA SER A 742 -3.85 -21.96 1.75
C SER A 742 -3.63 -23.47 1.90
N SER A 743 -2.36 -23.89 1.99
CA SER A 743 -1.96 -25.26 2.32
C SER A 743 -2.27 -25.63 3.77
N LEU A 744 -2.29 -24.65 4.70
CA LEU A 744 -2.64 -24.91 6.10
C LEU A 744 -4.11 -25.28 6.25
N ALA A 745 -4.99 -24.74 5.39
CA ALA A 745 -6.41 -25.15 5.36
C ALA A 745 -6.57 -26.63 4.98
N LEU A 746 -5.79 -27.12 4.00
CA LEU A 746 -5.75 -28.53 3.61
C LEU A 746 -5.26 -29.43 4.75
N GLU A 747 -4.19 -29.04 5.43
CA GLU A 747 -3.62 -29.79 6.56
C GLU A 747 -4.61 -29.87 7.74
N MET A 748 -5.25 -28.76 8.11
CA MET A 748 -6.29 -28.75 9.15
C MET A 748 -7.48 -29.64 8.78
N LEU A 749 -7.98 -29.58 7.54
CA LEU A 749 -9.07 -30.44 7.06
C LEU A 749 -8.71 -31.93 7.19
N LYS A 750 -7.48 -32.30 6.82
CA LYS A 750 -6.98 -33.68 6.91
C LYS A 750 -6.84 -34.16 8.36
N ILE A 751 -6.32 -33.34 9.27
CA ILE A 751 -6.25 -33.71 10.69
C ILE A 751 -7.66 -33.86 11.28
N PHE A 752 -8.62 -33.03 10.86
CA PHE A 752 -10.03 -33.20 11.22
C PHE A 752 -10.71 -34.42 10.55
N SER A 753 -10.21 -34.94 9.42
CA SER A 753 -10.69 -36.20 8.83
C SER A 753 -10.10 -37.43 9.54
N GLU A 754 -8.83 -37.36 9.95
CA GLU A 754 -8.10 -38.44 10.64
C GLU A 754 -8.49 -38.61 12.10
N ALA A 755 -8.68 -37.52 12.85
CA ALA A 755 -8.94 -37.52 14.29
C ALA A 755 -10.35 -37.99 14.72
N GLN A 756 -11.17 -38.49 13.79
CA GLN A 756 -12.58 -38.79 14.00
C GLN A 756 -12.92 -40.28 13.83
N ASP A 757 -13.67 -40.81 14.79
CA ASP A 757 -14.19 -42.18 14.76
C ASP A 757 -15.03 -42.45 13.49
N PRO A 758 -14.91 -43.65 12.89
CA PRO A 758 -15.65 -44.01 11.66
C PRO A 758 -17.17 -44.12 11.84
N GLY A 759 -17.70 -43.88 13.05
CA GLY A 759 -19.13 -43.84 13.36
C GLY A 759 -19.79 -42.46 13.23
N SER A 760 -19.03 -41.38 13.01
CA SER A 760 -19.57 -40.01 12.97
C SER A 760 -20.35 -39.71 11.67
N LYS A 761 -21.63 -40.11 11.66
CA LYS A 761 -22.56 -39.88 10.53
C LYS A 761 -22.95 -38.41 10.32
N ASP A 762 -22.72 -37.55 11.31
CA ASP A 762 -23.34 -36.22 11.40
C ASP A 762 -22.57 -35.08 10.68
N MET A 763 -21.52 -35.43 9.92
CA MET A 763 -20.66 -34.51 9.16
C MET A 763 -21.05 -34.37 7.68
N TRP A 764 -21.85 -35.31 7.15
CA TRP A 764 -22.20 -35.39 5.73
C TRP A 764 -23.70 -35.57 5.53
N ASN A 765 -24.51 -34.84 6.29
CA ASN A 765 -25.97 -34.81 6.09
C ASN A 765 -26.27 -33.97 4.84
N HIS A 766 -26.71 -34.60 3.75
CA HIS A 766 -27.18 -33.89 2.57
C HIS A 766 -28.65 -33.54 2.71
N LYS A 767 -28.99 -32.25 2.59
CA LYS A 767 -30.37 -31.75 2.70
C LYS A 767 -30.97 -31.56 1.31
N ASP A 768 -32.21 -32.03 1.13
CA ASP A 768 -33.03 -31.72 -0.04
C ASP A 768 -33.12 -30.18 -0.20
N LEU A 769 -32.48 -29.60 -1.22
CA LEU A 769 -32.58 -28.17 -1.53
C LEU A 769 -33.80 -27.90 -2.40
N PHE A 770 -33.97 -28.69 -3.46
CA PHE A 770 -35.15 -28.63 -4.30
C PHE A 770 -35.40 -29.93 -5.07
N GLN A 771 -36.64 -30.07 -5.51
CA GLN A 771 -37.09 -31.05 -6.49
C GLN A 771 -38.04 -30.35 -7.47
N VAL A 772 -37.82 -30.53 -8.77
CA VAL A 772 -38.77 -30.14 -9.82
C VAL A 772 -39.11 -31.36 -10.67
N ASP A 773 -40.40 -31.48 -10.99
CA ASP A 773 -40.91 -32.49 -11.92
C ASP A 773 -41.04 -31.89 -13.32
N CYS A 774 -40.22 -32.37 -14.26
CA CYS A 774 -40.25 -32.02 -15.69
C CYS A 774 -40.71 -33.22 -16.54
N SER A 775 -41.46 -34.18 -15.98
CA SER A 775 -41.93 -35.39 -16.69
C SER A 775 -42.68 -35.11 -18.01
N GLY A 776 -43.27 -33.92 -18.17
CA GLY A 776 -43.87 -33.47 -19.43
C GLY A 776 -42.89 -33.32 -20.61
N ASN A 777 -41.59 -33.11 -20.32
CA ASN A 777 -40.49 -33.07 -21.30
C ASN A 777 -39.79 -34.45 -21.45
N GLY A 778 -40.26 -35.46 -20.73
CA GLY A 778 -39.70 -36.81 -20.68
C GLY A 778 -38.39 -36.92 -19.88
N GLU A 779 -37.51 -37.85 -20.26
CA GLU A 779 -36.30 -38.16 -19.48
C GLU A 779 -35.32 -36.97 -19.43
N VAL A 780 -34.69 -36.71 -18.28
CA VAL A 780 -33.54 -35.79 -18.19
C VAL A 780 -32.29 -36.56 -18.60
N LEU A 781 -31.76 -36.24 -19.79
CA LEU A 781 -30.66 -36.98 -20.40
C LEU A 781 -29.28 -36.43 -20.04
N SER A 782 -29.19 -35.12 -19.80
CA SER A 782 -27.93 -34.44 -19.45
C SER A 782 -28.17 -33.29 -18.48
N ILE A 783 -27.19 -33.04 -17.61
CA ILE A 783 -27.22 -31.96 -16.63
C ILE A 783 -25.81 -31.45 -16.34
N ILE A 784 -25.64 -30.15 -16.18
CA ILE A 784 -24.36 -29.53 -15.79
C ILE A 784 -24.59 -28.29 -14.90
N CYS A 785 -23.83 -28.19 -13.82
CA CYS A 785 -23.76 -27.02 -12.96
C CYS A 785 -22.66 -26.07 -13.45
N TYR A 786 -22.89 -24.76 -13.37
CA TYR A 786 -21.89 -23.74 -13.64
C TYR A 786 -22.29 -22.43 -12.97
N LYS A 787 -21.47 -21.95 -12.01
CA LYS A 787 -21.83 -20.84 -11.11
C LYS A 787 -23.21 -21.08 -10.45
N ASP A 788 -24.03 -20.05 -10.32
CA ASP A 788 -25.38 -20.09 -9.74
C ASP A 788 -26.41 -20.89 -10.57
N LYS A 789 -26.00 -21.50 -11.69
CA LYS A 789 -26.89 -22.04 -12.71
C LYS A 789 -26.77 -23.54 -12.92
N ILE A 790 -27.92 -24.13 -13.22
CA ILE A 790 -28.05 -25.52 -13.67
C ILE A 790 -28.61 -25.50 -15.09
N PHE A 791 -27.99 -26.24 -15.99
CA PHE A 791 -28.47 -26.48 -17.35
C PHE A 791 -28.92 -27.93 -17.46
N SER A 792 -30.17 -28.18 -17.88
CA SER A 792 -30.70 -29.54 -18.08
C SER A 792 -31.22 -29.77 -19.49
N GLY A 793 -30.81 -30.89 -20.09
CA GLY A 793 -31.19 -31.33 -21.42
C GLY A 793 -32.16 -32.52 -21.35
N HIS A 794 -33.31 -32.38 -22.02
CA HIS A 794 -34.45 -33.30 -21.91
C HIS A 794 -34.65 -34.12 -23.19
N SER A 795 -35.43 -35.19 -23.10
CA SER A 795 -35.67 -36.15 -24.18
C SER A 795 -36.50 -35.60 -25.37
N ASP A 796 -37.30 -34.56 -25.14
CA ASP A 796 -38.12 -33.85 -26.13
C ASP A 796 -37.34 -32.82 -26.97
N GLY A 797 -36.04 -32.62 -26.68
CA GLY A 797 -35.21 -31.60 -27.31
C GLY A 797 -35.23 -30.23 -26.61
N SER A 798 -35.94 -30.11 -25.48
CA SER A 798 -35.86 -28.91 -24.64
C SER A 798 -34.55 -28.87 -23.84
N LEU A 799 -34.06 -27.64 -23.63
CA LEU A 799 -32.93 -27.28 -22.80
C LEU A 799 -33.41 -26.19 -21.84
N LYS A 800 -33.31 -26.44 -20.54
CA LYS A 800 -33.79 -25.55 -19.47
C LYS A 800 -32.64 -24.99 -18.65
N VAL A 801 -32.78 -23.72 -18.25
CA VAL A 801 -31.83 -22.99 -17.41
C VAL A 801 -32.51 -22.64 -16.09
N TRP A 802 -31.88 -23.02 -14.99
CA TRP A 802 -32.32 -22.74 -13.62
C TRP A 802 -31.28 -21.86 -12.92
N SER A 803 -31.69 -20.95 -12.04
CA SER A 803 -30.79 -20.19 -11.15
C SER A 803 -31.27 -20.29 -9.71
N HIS A 804 -30.33 -20.24 -8.78
CA HIS A 804 -30.58 -20.21 -7.34
C HIS A 804 -30.68 -18.77 -6.83
N LYS A 805 -31.90 -18.32 -6.50
CA LYS A 805 -32.14 -17.02 -5.85
C LYS A 805 -33.10 -17.20 -4.67
N GLU A 806 -32.85 -16.46 -3.59
CA GLU A 806 -33.71 -16.43 -2.38
C GLU A 806 -34.00 -17.82 -1.75
N GLY A 807 -33.07 -18.77 -1.88
CA GLY A 807 -33.23 -20.12 -1.30
C GLY A 807 -34.19 -21.03 -2.07
N ARG A 808 -34.51 -20.72 -3.33
CA ARG A 808 -35.25 -21.58 -4.24
C ARG A 808 -34.62 -21.56 -5.63
N PHE A 809 -34.70 -22.69 -6.33
CA PHE A 809 -34.35 -22.74 -7.74
C PHE A 809 -35.59 -22.39 -8.56
N HIS A 810 -35.46 -21.45 -9.48
CA HIS A 810 -36.51 -21.08 -10.42
C HIS A 810 -36.03 -21.30 -11.86
N LEU A 811 -36.98 -21.67 -12.73
CA LEU A 811 -36.75 -21.69 -14.17
C LEU A 811 -36.51 -20.25 -14.63
N ILE A 812 -35.39 -20.00 -15.32
CA ILE A 812 -35.12 -18.72 -16.00
C ILE A 812 -35.64 -18.79 -17.43
N GLN A 813 -35.39 -19.93 -18.09
CA GLN A 813 -35.55 -20.08 -19.53
C GLN A 813 -35.75 -21.54 -19.91
N GLU A 814 -36.64 -21.78 -20.88
CA GLU A 814 -36.82 -23.06 -21.56
C GLU A 814 -36.73 -22.80 -23.07
N THR A 815 -35.89 -23.56 -23.76
CA THR A 815 -35.69 -23.46 -25.23
C THR A 815 -35.83 -24.83 -25.86
N GLN A 816 -36.58 -24.94 -26.95
CA GLN A 816 -36.71 -26.18 -27.73
C GLN A 816 -36.18 -25.96 -29.16
N GLU A 817 -34.88 -25.65 -29.27
CA GLU A 817 -34.23 -25.50 -30.57
C GLU A 817 -33.75 -26.83 -31.17
N HIS A 818 -33.58 -27.87 -30.34
CA HIS A 818 -33.28 -29.22 -30.83
C HIS A 818 -34.56 -29.97 -31.17
N SER A 819 -34.53 -30.75 -32.25
CA SER A 819 -35.70 -31.51 -32.73
C SER A 819 -35.81 -32.92 -32.14
N LYS A 820 -34.83 -33.32 -31.31
CA LYS A 820 -34.77 -34.57 -30.54
C LYS A 820 -33.95 -34.35 -29.27
N GLY A 821 -34.03 -35.30 -28.34
CA GLY A 821 -33.42 -35.21 -27.01
C GLY A 821 -31.96 -34.75 -26.96
N VAL A 822 -31.68 -33.88 -25.99
CA VAL A 822 -30.36 -33.28 -25.72
C VAL A 822 -29.55 -34.24 -24.84
N SER A 823 -28.72 -35.05 -25.48
CA SER A 823 -28.02 -36.18 -24.86
C SER A 823 -26.79 -35.80 -24.05
N SER A 824 -26.25 -34.60 -24.24
CA SER A 824 -24.98 -34.16 -23.65
C SER A 824 -24.90 -32.64 -23.57
N LEU A 825 -24.38 -32.14 -22.45
CA LEU A 825 -24.11 -30.73 -22.19
C LEU A 825 -22.67 -30.60 -21.69
N GLN A 826 -21.90 -29.65 -22.22
CA GLN A 826 -20.50 -29.40 -21.84
C GLN A 826 -20.23 -27.89 -21.79
N ILE A 827 -19.48 -27.44 -20.79
CA ILE A 827 -18.96 -26.06 -20.70
C ILE A 827 -17.42 -26.13 -20.76
N ILE A 828 -16.79 -25.19 -21.46
CA ILE A 828 -15.32 -25.05 -21.53
C ILE A 828 -14.85 -24.13 -20.38
N GLN A 829 -13.63 -24.32 -19.88
CA GLN A 829 -13.05 -23.58 -18.74
C GLN A 829 -13.07 -22.03 -18.82
N SER A 830 -13.30 -21.41 -19.99
CA SER A 830 -13.55 -19.95 -20.05
C SER A 830 -14.93 -19.55 -19.53
N GLY A 831 -15.88 -20.49 -19.44
CA GLY A 831 -17.21 -20.29 -18.85
C GLY A 831 -18.23 -19.57 -19.73
N GLU A 832 -17.80 -18.98 -20.85
CA GLU A 832 -18.64 -18.15 -21.72
C GLU A 832 -19.59 -18.96 -22.61
N ARG A 833 -19.30 -20.26 -22.82
CA ARG A 833 -19.98 -21.09 -23.84
C ARG A 833 -20.39 -22.46 -23.31
N LEU A 834 -21.68 -22.74 -23.49
CA LEU A 834 -22.30 -24.05 -23.32
C LEU A 834 -22.44 -24.72 -24.69
N TYR A 835 -22.16 -26.01 -24.75
CA TYR A 835 -22.30 -26.85 -25.94
C TYR A 835 -23.36 -27.91 -25.65
N SER A 836 -24.35 -28.07 -26.55
CA SER A 836 -25.37 -29.12 -26.44
C SER A 836 -25.31 -30.06 -27.64
N GLY A 837 -25.16 -31.35 -27.35
CA GLY A 837 -25.26 -32.43 -28.34
C GLY A 837 -26.65 -33.04 -28.35
N SER A 838 -27.18 -33.34 -29.54
CA SER A 838 -28.50 -33.96 -29.69
C SER A 838 -28.51 -35.18 -30.61
N LEU A 839 -29.50 -36.04 -30.34
CA LEU A 839 -29.92 -37.13 -31.21
C LEU A 839 -30.48 -36.65 -32.57
N ASP A 840 -30.69 -35.34 -32.75
CA ASP A 840 -31.05 -34.73 -34.05
C ASP A 840 -29.89 -34.56 -35.03
N LYS A 841 -28.67 -34.96 -34.63
CA LYS A 841 -27.39 -34.87 -35.36
C LYS A 841 -26.73 -33.48 -35.34
N THR A 842 -27.26 -32.51 -34.59
CA THR A 842 -26.63 -31.21 -34.44
C THR A 842 -25.89 -31.05 -33.11
N THR A 843 -24.86 -30.22 -33.12
CA THR A 843 -24.28 -29.60 -31.93
C THR A 843 -24.58 -28.11 -31.95
N ARG A 844 -25.21 -27.59 -30.90
CA ARG A 844 -25.43 -26.14 -30.74
C ARG A 844 -24.43 -25.54 -29.76
N VAL A 845 -23.95 -24.34 -30.06
CA VAL A 845 -23.09 -23.53 -29.19
C VAL A 845 -23.90 -22.34 -28.69
N TRP A 846 -23.95 -22.16 -27.38
CA TRP A 846 -24.75 -21.14 -26.70
C TRP A 846 -23.85 -20.19 -25.94
N ALA A 847 -24.13 -18.89 -26.01
CA ALA A 847 -23.52 -17.92 -25.10
C ALA A 847 -24.19 -18.01 -23.73
N VAL A 848 -23.39 -18.05 -22.66
CA VAL A 848 -23.87 -18.02 -21.28
C VAL A 848 -23.90 -16.57 -20.78
N GLY A 849 -25.06 -15.91 -20.89
CA GLY A 849 -25.26 -14.55 -20.39
C GLY A 849 -25.50 -14.48 -18.88
N GLN A 850 -25.58 -13.25 -18.36
CA GLN A 850 -25.84 -13.00 -16.93
C GLN A 850 -27.13 -13.67 -16.43
N GLU A 851 -28.20 -13.71 -17.24
CA GLU A 851 -29.41 -14.47 -16.92
C GLU A 851 -29.73 -15.53 -17.98
N LEU A 852 -29.94 -15.12 -19.24
CA LEU A 852 -30.37 -15.98 -20.35
C LEU A 852 -29.21 -16.58 -21.17
N ILE A 853 -29.49 -17.66 -21.90
CA ILE A 853 -28.68 -18.22 -22.98
C ILE A 853 -29.25 -17.87 -24.36
N HIS A 854 -28.39 -17.83 -25.37
CA HIS A 854 -28.80 -17.75 -26.78
C HIS A 854 -27.87 -18.56 -27.68
N CYS A 855 -28.41 -19.25 -28.69
CA CYS A 855 -27.62 -20.00 -29.65
C CYS A 855 -26.83 -19.05 -30.57
N ILE A 856 -25.51 -19.27 -30.67
CA ILE A 856 -24.59 -18.51 -31.53
C ILE A 856 -24.29 -19.29 -32.82
N GLN A 857 -24.17 -20.62 -32.72
CA GLN A 857 -23.72 -21.49 -33.82
C GLN A 857 -24.41 -22.85 -33.76
N VAL A 858 -24.65 -23.43 -34.93
CA VAL A 858 -25.17 -24.80 -35.11
C VAL A 858 -24.23 -25.54 -36.05
N HIS A 859 -23.75 -26.71 -35.63
CA HIS A 859 -22.85 -27.58 -36.39
C HIS A 859 -23.56 -28.90 -36.73
N ASP A 860 -23.53 -29.32 -38.01
CA ASP A 860 -24.06 -30.62 -38.45
C ASP A 860 -23.00 -31.72 -38.28
N MET A 861 -23.24 -32.61 -37.33
CA MET A 861 -22.35 -33.71 -36.98
C MET A 861 -22.52 -34.94 -37.89
N LYS A 862 -23.52 -34.92 -38.80
CA LYS A 862 -23.93 -35.96 -39.76
C LYS A 862 -24.44 -37.27 -39.14
N ASP A 863 -24.07 -37.57 -37.91
CA ASP A 863 -24.55 -38.68 -37.09
C ASP A 863 -25.10 -38.20 -35.74
N GLN A 864 -25.89 -39.06 -35.08
CA GLN A 864 -26.47 -38.74 -33.79
C GLN A 864 -25.37 -38.62 -32.73
N VAL A 865 -25.41 -37.57 -31.92
CA VAL A 865 -24.54 -37.43 -30.75
C VAL A 865 -25.18 -38.20 -29.60
N HIS A 866 -24.46 -39.16 -29.01
CA HIS A 866 -24.91 -39.86 -27.79
C HIS A 866 -24.24 -39.35 -26.51
N SER A 867 -22.99 -38.91 -26.62
CA SER A 867 -22.19 -38.26 -25.57
C SER A 867 -21.12 -37.43 -26.29
N MET A 868 -20.74 -36.29 -25.72
CA MET A 868 -19.75 -35.36 -26.29
C MET A 868 -18.84 -34.84 -25.19
N VAL A 869 -17.58 -34.58 -25.54
CA VAL A 869 -16.63 -33.78 -24.75
C VAL A 869 -15.94 -32.79 -25.68
N VAL A 870 -15.72 -31.55 -25.22
CA VAL A 870 -15.25 -30.44 -26.07
C VAL A 870 -13.90 -29.91 -25.62
N ALA A 871 -12.99 -29.68 -26.57
CA ALA A 871 -11.62 -29.23 -26.35
C ALA A 871 -11.26 -28.08 -27.30
N ASN A 872 -11.62 -26.84 -26.93
CA ASN A 872 -11.32 -25.59 -27.67
C ASN A 872 -11.67 -25.64 -29.17
N SER A 873 -10.74 -26.10 -30.02
CA SER A 873 -10.87 -26.19 -31.48
C SER A 873 -11.59 -27.45 -31.99
N ILE A 874 -11.81 -28.46 -31.14
CA ILE A 874 -12.42 -29.75 -31.51
C ILE A 874 -13.54 -30.17 -30.54
N SER A 875 -14.47 -30.97 -31.02
CA SER A 875 -15.40 -31.78 -30.22
C SER A 875 -15.17 -33.27 -30.49
N CYS A 876 -15.19 -34.08 -29.44
CA CYS A 876 -15.15 -35.54 -29.52
C CYS A 876 -16.53 -36.07 -29.14
N PHE A 877 -17.12 -36.97 -29.92
CA PHE A 877 -18.46 -37.52 -29.64
C PHE A 877 -18.62 -39.00 -29.99
N ILE A 878 -19.51 -39.67 -29.27
CA ILE A 878 -19.94 -41.05 -29.57
C ILE A 878 -21.04 -40.99 -30.65
N PRO A 879 -20.81 -41.53 -31.87
CA PRO A 879 -21.82 -41.64 -32.91
C PRO A 879 -22.73 -42.85 -32.67
N HIS A 880 -23.78 -43.02 -33.48
CA HIS A 880 -24.52 -44.27 -33.56
C HIS A 880 -23.69 -45.35 -34.29
N GLY A 881 -22.72 -45.96 -33.61
CA GLY A 881 -21.81 -46.97 -34.15
C GLY A 881 -20.64 -47.31 -33.23
N PRO A 882 -19.61 -48.03 -33.73
CA PRO A 882 -18.34 -48.18 -33.02
C PRO A 882 -17.44 -46.94 -33.22
N GLY A 883 -16.52 -46.74 -32.27
CA GLY A 883 -15.56 -45.64 -32.24
C GLY A 883 -16.07 -44.34 -31.64
N VAL A 884 -15.22 -43.32 -31.72
CA VAL A 884 -15.47 -41.93 -31.32
C VAL A 884 -15.12 -41.05 -32.51
N LYS A 885 -16.00 -40.11 -32.86
CA LYS A 885 -15.71 -39.11 -33.89
C LYS A 885 -15.12 -37.86 -33.25
N VAL A 886 -13.99 -37.42 -33.76
CA VAL A 886 -13.40 -36.10 -33.47
C VAL A 886 -13.75 -35.18 -34.63
N HIS A 887 -14.46 -34.10 -34.34
CA HIS A 887 -14.86 -33.07 -35.28
C HIS A 887 -14.16 -31.76 -34.92
N ALA A 888 -13.36 -31.22 -35.84
CA ALA A 888 -12.81 -29.88 -35.69
C ALA A 888 -13.85 -28.85 -36.13
N TRP A 889 -13.96 -27.72 -35.42
CA TRP A 889 -14.88 -26.64 -35.80
C TRP A 889 -14.52 -25.96 -37.14
N SER A 890 -13.39 -26.33 -37.75
CA SER A 890 -13.01 -26.03 -39.14
C SER A 890 -13.76 -26.87 -40.19
N GLY A 891 -14.50 -27.90 -39.79
CA GLY A 891 -15.27 -28.80 -40.67
C GLY A 891 -14.69 -30.20 -40.83
N GLU A 892 -13.44 -30.44 -40.41
CA GLU A 892 -12.80 -31.77 -40.52
C GLU A 892 -13.40 -32.79 -39.55
N SER A 893 -13.40 -34.07 -39.91
CA SER A 893 -13.90 -35.15 -39.05
C SER A 893 -13.07 -36.44 -39.16
N LYS A 894 -12.54 -36.93 -38.04
CA LYS A 894 -11.72 -38.15 -37.93
C LYS A 894 -12.44 -39.18 -37.05
N LEU A 895 -12.47 -40.45 -37.45
CA LEU A 895 -12.97 -41.55 -36.61
C LEU A 895 -11.79 -42.20 -35.88
N LEU A 896 -11.91 -42.35 -34.55
CA LEU A 896 -10.97 -43.05 -33.68
C LEU A 896 -11.63 -44.31 -33.10
N ASN A 897 -10.83 -45.30 -32.69
CA ASN A 897 -11.27 -46.53 -32.03
C ASN A 897 -12.42 -47.31 -32.73
N SER A 898 -12.41 -47.38 -34.07
CA SER A 898 -13.44 -48.04 -34.91
C SER A 898 -13.78 -49.50 -34.57
N ASN A 899 -12.99 -50.14 -33.72
CA ASN A 899 -13.06 -51.56 -33.41
C ASN A 899 -13.85 -51.86 -32.12
N LYS A 900 -14.31 -50.84 -31.38
CA LYS A 900 -15.08 -51.00 -30.14
C LYS A 900 -16.28 -50.06 -30.05
N ASN A 901 -17.29 -50.47 -29.28
CA ASN A 901 -18.46 -49.65 -28.97
C ASN A 901 -18.22 -48.92 -27.64
N VAL A 902 -18.10 -47.59 -27.68
CA VAL A 902 -17.84 -46.73 -26.52
C VAL A 902 -19.16 -46.34 -25.85
N LYS A 903 -19.17 -46.21 -24.53
CA LYS A 903 -20.37 -45.89 -23.73
C LYS A 903 -20.25 -44.60 -22.92
N CYS A 904 -19.06 -44.32 -22.40
CA CYS A 904 -18.72 -43.09 -21.70
C CYS A 904 -17.33 -42.64 -22.12
N MET A 905 -17.08 -41.34 -22.05
CA MET A 905 -15.82 -40.72 -22.47
C MET A 905 -15.54 -39.47 -21.63
N GLU A 906 -14.28 -39.23 -21.31
CA GLU A 906 -13.81 -38.14 -20.44
C GLU A 906 -12.49 -37.58 -20.97
N LEU A 907 -12.22 -36.28 -20.81
CA LEU A 907 -11.04 -35.61 -21.39
C LEU A 907 -10.21 -34.90 -20.32
N VAL A 908 -8.97 -35.32 -20.14
CA VAL A 908 -8.02 -34.65 -19.24
C VAL A 908 -6.70 -34.40 -19.97
N GLN A 909 -6.23 -33.14 -19.97
CA GLN A 909 -4.93 -32.73 -20.52
C GLN A 909 -4.67 -33.18 -21.97
N GLY A 910 -5.70 -33.22 -22.81
CA GLY A 910 -5.61 -33.66 -24.22
C GLY A 910 -5.66 -35.18 -24.44
N LYS A 911 -5.68 -35.97 -23.37
CA LYS A 911 -5.92 -37.42 -23.39
C LYS A 911 -7.42 -37.70 -23.21
N LEU A 912 -7.99 -38.48 -24.10
CA LEU A 912 -9.39 -38.90 -24.08
C LEU A 912 -9.50 -40.34 -23.55
N TYR A 913 -10.11 -40.50 -22.38
CA TYR A 913 -10.41 -41.80 -21.78
C TYR A 913 -11.77 -42.30 -22.26
N CYS A 914 -11.86 -43.56 -22.66
CA CYS A 914 -13.04 -44.18 -23.29
C CYS A 914 -13.41 -45.48 -22.56
N GLY A 915 -14.58 -45.50 -21.92
CA GLY A 915 -15.17 -46.70 -21.33
C GLY A 915 -16.01 -47.47 -22.36
N CYS A 916 -15.71 -48.75 -22.58
CA CYS A 916 -16.28 -49.56 -23.66
C CYS A 916 -17.33 -50.57 -23.18
N ASN A 917 -18.19 -51.02 -24.11
CA ASN A 917 -19.24 -52.01 -23.84
C ASN A 917 -18.71 -53.42 -23.54
N ASP A 918 -17.45 -53.72 -23.88
CA ASP A 918 -16.76 -54.99 -23.57
C ASP A 918 -16.10 -54.98 -22.17
N GLY A 919 -16.29 -53.91 -21.40
CA GLY A 919 -15.66 -53.69 -20.10
C GLY A 919 -14.20 -53.24 -20.19
N SER A 920 -13.70 -52.89 -21.38
CA SER A 920 -12.36 -52.29 -21.51
C SER A 920 -12.37 -50.79 -21.29
N ILE A 921 -11.23 -50.28 -20.85
CA ILE A 921 -10.95 -48.85 -20.67
C ILE A 921 -9.71 -48.52 -21.51
N GLN A 922 -9.79 -47.48 -22.32
CA GLN A 922 -8.71 -47.06 -23.20
C GLN A 922 -8.46 -45.56 -23.08
N GLU A 923 -7.20 -45.18 -23.18
CA GLU A 923 -6.78 -43.78 -23.30
C GLU A 923 -6.34 -43.54 -24.74
N ILE A 924 -6.74 -42.40 -25.30
CA ILE A 924 -6.42 -41.97 -26.66
C ILE A 924 -5.83 -40.57 -26.57
N ASP A 925 -4.55 -40.42 -26.92
CA ASP A 925 -3.94 -39.11 -27.08
C ASP A 925 -4.48 -38.43 -28.35
N LEU A 926 -5.12 -37.28 -28.22
CA LEU A 926 -5.72 -36.57 -29.35
C LEU A 926 -4.67 -35.87 -30.24
N ALA A 927 -3.48 -35.58 -29.73
CA ALA A 927 -2.40 -34.95 -30.49
C ALA A 927 -1.63 -35.96 -31.35
N THR A 928 -1.21 -37.10 -30.77
CA THR A 928 -0.50 -38.16 -31.53
C THR A 928 -1.44 -39.16 -32.20
N GLY A 929 -2.68 -39.30 -31.72
CA GLY A 929 -3.60 -40.37 -32.15
C GLY A 929 -3.22 -41.76 -31.64
N THR A 930 -2.27 -41.87 -30.71
CA THR A 930 -1.91 -43.15 -30.09
C THR A 930 -3.01 -43.63 -29.14
N MET A 931 -3.15 -44.95 -28.98
CA MET A 931 -4.14 -45.56 -28.09
C MET A 931 -3.45 -46.53 -27.14
N SER A 932 -3.59 -46.31 -25.84
CA SER A 932 -3.21 -47.25 -24.79
C SER A 932 -4.45 -47.99 -24.25
N THR A 933 -4.28 -48.98 -23.37
CA THR A 933 -5.40 -49.75 -22.80
C THR A 933 -5.17 -49.98 -21.32
N VAL A 934 -5.97 -49.30 -20.50
CA VAL A 934 -5.92 -49.31 -19.04
C VAL A 934 -6.50 -50.62 -18.50
N GLN A 935 -7.67 -51.03 -19.01
CA GLN A 935 -8.32 -52.29 -18.66
C GLN A 935 -8.63 -53.09 -19.93
N THR A 936 -8.27 -54.37 -19.96
CA THR A 936 -8.63 -55.29 -21.04
C THR A 936 -10.08 -55.80 -20.90
N GLY A 937 -10.78 -55.92 -22.03
CA GLY A 937 -12.20 -56.30 -22.06
C GLY A 937 -12.41 -57.80 -21.84
N SER A 938 -13.37 -58.19 -21.01
CA SER A 938 -13.51 -59.59 -20.60
C SER A 938 -14.36 -60.40 -21.58
N ARG A 939 -13.73 -61.32 -22.32
CA ARG A 939 -14.42 -62.30 -23.19
C ARG A 939 -14.84 -63.55 -22.39
N LYS A 940 -15.60 -63.35 -21.30
CA LYS A 940 -16.18 -64.48 -20.54
C LYS A 940 -17.15 -65.25 -21.44
N LEU A 941 -17.00 -66.58 -21.53
CA LEU A 941 -17.71 -67.42 -22.50
C LEU A 941 -19.24 -67.53 -22.30
N ILE A 942 -19.78 -66.95 -21.22
CA ILE A 942 -21.16 -67.14 -20.78
C ILE A 942 -21.83 -65.79 -20.48
N GLY A 943 -22.90 -65.50 -21.22
CA GLY A 943 -24.02 -64.69 -20.71
C GLY A 943 -24.01 -63.20 -21.06
N LYS A 944 -23.18 -62.39 -20.39
CA LYS A 944 -23.33 -60.92 -20.39
C LYS A 944 -22.01 -60.18 -20.41
N THR A 945 -21.90 -59.21 -21.32
CA THR A 945 -20.85 -58.18 -21.31
C THR A 945 -21.04 -57.25 -20.12
N SER A 946 -19.97 -56.84 -19.44
CA SER A 946 -19.96 -55.85 -18.37
C SER A 946 -19.54 -54.47 -18.92
N PRO A 947 -20.47 -53.63 -19.43
CA PRO A 947 -20.12 -52.31 -19.93
C PRO A 947 -19.63 -51.40 -18.80
N ILE A 948 -18.70 -50.49 -19.14
CA ILE A 948 -18.41 -49.31 -18.32
C ILE A 948 -19.52 -48.28 -18.60
N TYR A 949 -20.28 -47.89 -17.58
CA TYR A 949 -21.40 -46.94 -17.74
C TYR A 949 -20.97 -45.48 -17.55
N ALA A 950 -20.08 -45.23 -16.59
CA ALA A 950 -19.51 -43.92 -16.33
C ALA A 950 -18.01 -44.04 -16.04
N LEU A 951 -17.27 -43.01 -16.42
CA LEU A 951 -15.84 -42.89 -16.20
C LEU A 951 -15.55 -41.42 -15.88
N GLN A 952 -14.74 -41.16 -14.86
CA GLN A 952 -14.27 -39.82 -14.51
C GLN A 952 -12.80 -39.89 -14.11
N VAL A 953 -12.04 -38.81 -14.37
CA VAL A 953 -10.63 -38.72 -14.00
C VAL A 953 -10.40 -37.49 -13.11
N CYS A 954 -9.89 -37.70 -11.91
CA CYS A 954 -9.72 -36.70 -10.86
C CYS A 954 -8.44 -37.00 -10.07
N ASP A 955 -7.63 -35.99 -9.76
CA ASP A 955 -6.40 -36.10 -8.95
C ASP A 955 -5.40 -37.21 -9.37
N GLY A 956 -5.30 -37.45 -10.68
CA GLY A 956 -4.44 -38.52 -11.23
C GLY A 956 -5.02 -39.93 -11.08
N MET A 957 -6.28 -40.06 -10.65
CA MET A 957 -7.01 -41.32 -10.50
C MET A 957 -8.15 -41.43 -11.52
N ILE A 958 -8.29 -42.61 -12.14
CA ILE A 958 -9.39 -42.97 -13.05
C ILE A 958 -10.42 -43.77 -12.26
N TYR A 959 -11.61 -43.21 -12.14
CA TYR A 959 -12.78 -43.85 -11.53
C TYR A 959 -13.60 -44.48 -12.65
N SER A 960 -13.85 -45.79 -12.60
CA SER A 960 -14.63 -46.51 -13.63
C SER A 960 -15.80 -47.28 -13.02
N ALA A 961 -17.03 -46.89 -13.36
CA ALA A 961 -18.25 -47.54 -12.89
C ALA A 961 -18.72 -48.63 -13.88
N SER A 962 -18.89 -49.85 -13.37
CA SER A 962 -19.25 -51.04 -14.14
C SER A 962 -20.44 -51.79 -13.52
N SER A 963 -21.13 -52.61 -14.30
CA SER A 963 -22.20 -53.48 -13.77
C SER A 963 -21.65 -54.42 -12.68
N SER A 964 -22.34 -54.51 -11.53
CA SER A 964 -21.88 -55.16 -10.29
C SER A 964 -21.73 -56.69 -10.34
N LEU A 965 -21.78 -57.29 -11.53
CA LEU A 965 -21.57 -58.72 -11.79
C LEU A 965 -20.18 -59.24 -11.39
N ASP A 966 -19.18 -58.35 -11.29
CA ASP A 966 -17.83 -58.67 -10.82
C ASP A 966 -17.61 -58.29 -9.33
N GLY A 967 -18.68 -58.02 -8.57
CA GLY A 967 -18.65 -57.71 -7.13
C GLY A 967 -18.19 -56.29 -6.74
N ALA A 968 -17.31 -55.68 -7.55
CA ALA A 968 -17.00 -54.26 -7.49
C ALA A 968 -17.95 -53.47 -8.43
N ALA A 969 -18.51 -52.37 -7.93
CA ALA A 969 -19.35 -51.47 -8.72
C ALA A 969 -18.53 -50.33 -9.34
N VAL A 970 -17.52 -49.84 -8.62
CA VAL A 970 -16.51 -48.90 -9.13
C VAL A 970 -15.11 -49.45 -8.89
N LYS A 971 -14.23 -49.27 -9.87
CA LYS A 971 -12.79 -49.59 -9.77
C LYS A 971 -11.98 -48.30 -9.88
N LEU A 972 -10.87 -48.24 -9.16
CA LEU A 972 -10.00 -47.08 -9.01
C LEU A 972 -8.62 -47.42 -9.58
N TRP A 973 -8.22 -46.74 -10.65
CA TRP A 973 -6.95 -46.96 -11.32
C TRP A 973 -6.07 -45.72 -11.22
N SER A 974 -4.75 -45.87 -11.08
CA SER A 974 -3.83 -44.73 -11.23
C SER A 974 -3.67 -44.38 -12.71
N ALA A 975 -3.74 -43.09 -13.06
CA ALA A 975 -3.56 -42.60 -14.42
C ALA A 975 -2.08 -42.57 -14.87
N SER A 976 -1.15 -42.78 -13.94
CA SER A 976 0.31 -42.72 -14.19
C SER A 976 0.90 -44.04 -14.68
N ASP A 977 0.36 -45.16 -14.21
CA ASP A 977 0.87 -46.53 -14.45
C ASP A 977 -0.23 -47.54 -14.82
N PHE A 978 -1.50 -47.13 -14.78
CA PHE A 978 -2.68 -47.97 -14.98
C PHE A 978 -2.83 -49.15 -14.00
N SER A 979 -2.21 -49.07 -12.81
CA SER A 979 -2.43 -50.05 -11.74
C SER A 979 -3.79 -49.88 -11.07
N LEU A 980 -4.36 -50.99 -10.58
CA LEU A 980 -5.60 -51.00 -9.81
C LEU A 980 -5.29 -50.70 -8.34
N VAL A 981 -5.72 -49.54 -7.86
CA VAL A 981 -5.46 -49.04 -6.49
C VAL A 981 -6.56 -49.47 -5.50
N GLY A 982 -7.81 -49.61 -5.98
CA GLY A 982 -8.94 -49.97 -5.10
C GLY A 982 -10.26 -50.20 -5.83
N SER A 983 -11.31 -50.45 -5.06
CA SER A 983 -12.67 -50.68 -5.56
C SER A 983 -13.76 -50.37 -4.54
N LEU A 984 -14.86 -49.77 -4.99
CA LEU A 984 -16.06 -49.53 -4.18
C LEU A 984 -17.10 -50.62 -4.45
N THR A 985 -17.63 -51.23 -3.38
CA THR A 985 -18.52 -52.39 -3.42
C THR A 985 -19.98 -52.00 -3.17
N SER A 986 -20.72 -51.73 -4.25
CA SER A 986 -22.17 -51.49 -4.20
C SER A 986 -22.97 -52.74 -4.59
N THR A 987 -24.12 -52.94 -3.94
CA THR A 987 -25.11 -53.95 -4.34
C THR A 987 -25.95 -53.52 -5.54
N LEU A 988 -25.95 -52.22 -5.88
CA LEU A 988 -26.77 -51.65 -6.94
C LEU A 988 -25.97 -51.47 -8.24
N GLU A 989 -26.69 -51.45 -9.38
CA GLU A 989 -26.09 -51.14 -10.67
C GLU A 989 -25.95 -49.61 -10.82
N VAL A 990 -24.72 -49.11 -10.63
CA VAL A 990 -24.32 -47.72 -10.87
C VAL A 990 -24.46 -47.40 -12.36
N ARG A 991 -24.93 -46.19 -12.67
CA ARG A 991 -25.23 -45.71 -14.03
C ARG A 991 -24.53 -44.40 -14.37
N THR A 992 -24.39 -43.52 -13.40
CA THR A 992 -23.69 -42.24 -13.51
C THR A 992 -22.95 -41.95 -12.22
N MET A 993 -21.97 -41.05 -12.25
CA MET A 993 -21.03 -40.82 -11.17
C MET A 993 -20.51 -39.38 -11.21
N ALA A 994 -20.27 -38.81 -10.04
CA ALA A 994 -19.56 -37.54 -9.87
C ALA A 994 -18.57 -37.68 -8.70
N VAL A 995 -17.33 -37.29 -8.92
CA VAL A 995 -16.24 -37.22 -7.93
C VAL A 995 -15.98 -35.77 -7.60
N SER A 996 -15.93 -35.46 -6.30
CA SER A 996 -15.48 -34.18 -5.76
C SER A 996 -14.10 -34.33 -5.11
N SER A 997 -13.59 -33.28 -4.47
CA SER A 997 -12.30 -33.31 -3.78
C SER A 997 -12.29 -34.30 -2.60
N GLU A 998 -13.42 -34.52 -1.92
CA GLU A 998 -13.55 -35.39 -0.72
C GLU A 998 -14.49 -36.61 -0.89
N LEU A 999 -15.46 -36.53 -1.82
CA LEU A 999 -16.55 -37.51 -1.95
C LEU A 999 -16.65 -38.12 -3.35
N VAL A 1000 -17.29 -39.29 -3.41
CA VAL A 1000 -17.70 -39.97 -4.65
C VAL A 1000 -19.20 -40.26 -4.58
N TYR A 1001 -19.97 -39.66 -5.49
CA TYR A 1001 -21.41 -39.81 -5.64
C TYR A 1001 -21.72 -40.83 -6.74
N LEU A 1002 -22.51 -41.86 -6.43
CA LEU A 1002 -22.83 -42.97 -7.33
C LEU A 1002 -24.34 -43.05 -7.60
N GLY A 1003 -24.77 -42.65 -8.80
CA GLY A 1003 -26.16 -42.67 -9.24
C GLY A 1003 -26.59 -44.07 -9.69
N CYS A 1004 -27.56 -44.66 -8.99
CA CYS A 1004 -27.99 -46.03 -9.19
C CYS A 1004 -29.33 -46.15 -9.94
N LYS A 1005 -29.55 -47.34 -10.49
CA LYS A 1005 -30.72 -47.69 -11.33
C LYS A 1005 -32.10 -47.57 -10.65
N MET A 1006 -32.18 -47.53 -9.32
CA MET A 1006 -33.43 -47.60 -8.54
C MET A 1006 -33.69 -46.32 -7.74
N GLY A 1007 -33.37 -45.16 -8.33
CA GLY A 1007 -33.65 -43.87 -7.69
C GLY A 1007 -32.84 -43.65 -6.41
N THR A 1008 -31.64 -44.22 -6.33
CA THR A 1008 -30.74 -44.18 -5.18
C THR A 1008 -29.45 -43.48 -5.57
N VAL A 1009 -28.89 -42.66 -4.69
CA VAL A 1009 -27.52 -42.14 -4.82
C VAL A 1009 -26.73 -42.59 -3.60
N GLU A 1010 -25.68 -43.39 -3.80
CA GLU A 1010 -24.75 -43.74 -2.72
C GLU A 1010 -23.61 -42.73 -2.66
N ILE A 1011 -23.24 -42.32 -1.44
CA ILE A 1011 -22.18 -41.34 -1.19
C ILE A 1011 -21.03 -42.05 -0.47
N TRP A 1012 -19.83 -41.95 -1.00
CA TRP A 1012 -18.64 -42.65 -0.51
C TRP A 1012 -17.52 -41.66 -0.20
N CYS A 1013 -16.79 -41.89 0.90
CA CYS A 1013 -15.61 -41.12 1.27
C CYS A 1013 -14.43 -41.52 0.39
N LYS A 1014 -13.77 -40.54 -0.24
CA LYS A 1014 -12.67 -40.74 -1.19
C LYS A 1014 -11.40 -41.28 -0.52
N GLU A 1015 -11.04 -40.77 0.66
CA GLU A 1015 -9.88 -41.28 1.43
C GLU A 1015 -10.11 -42.68 2.01
N LYS A 1016 -11.26 -42.87 2.67
CA LYS A 1016 -11.52 -44.08 3.50
C LYS A 1016 -12.16 -45.23 2.71
N HIS A 1017 -12.57 -44.99 1.46
CA HIS A 1017 -13.31 -45.94 0.60
C HIS A 1017 -14.56 -46.56 1.26
N THR A 1018 -15.18 -45.86 2.21
CA THR A 1018 -16.38 -46.29 2.94
C THR A 1018 -17.63 -45.55 2.45
N ARG A 1019 -18.77 -46.23 2.44
CA ARG A 1019 -20.08 -45.60 2.16
C ARG A 1019 -20.53 -44.79 3.36
N VAL A 1020 -20.74 -43.49 3.15
CA VAL A 1020 -21.11 -42.49 4.14
C VAL A 1020 -22.63 -42.38 4.26
N GLU A 1021 -23.31 -42.17 3.13
CA GLU A 1021 -24.76 -41.91 3.07
C GLU A 1021 -25.41 -42.63 1.88
N THR A 1022 -26.74 -42.65 1.84
CA THR A 1022 -27.53 -43.23 0.73
C THR A 1022 -28.83 -42.45 0.55
N LEU A 1023 -28.81 -41.49 -0.38
CA LEU A 1023 -29.95 -40.64 -0.71
C LEU A 1023 -30.94 -41.35 -1.63
N HIS A 1024 -32.20 -40.95 -1.54
CA HIS A 1024 -33.31 -41.57 -2.27
C HIS A 1024 -34.13 -40.49 -2.97
N THR A 1025 -34.32 -40.63 -4.28
CA THR A 1025 -35.08 -39.71 -5.15
C THR A 1025 -36.59 -39.70 -4.88
N GLY A 1026 -37.09 -40.58 -4.01
CA GLY A 1026 -38.52 -40.78 -3.77
C GLY A 1026 -39.26 -41.50 -4.89
N THR A 1027 -38.61 -41.90 -5.99
CA THR A 1027 -39.20 -42.69 -7.08
C THR A 1027 -38.31 -43.87 -7.47
N ASN A 1028 -38.85 -44.79 -8.27
CA ASN A 1028 -38.08 -45.88 -8.88
C ASN A 1028 -37.44 -45.46 -10.22
N GLY A 1029 -37.33 -44.16 -10.50
CA GLY A 1029 -36.66 -43.62 -11.68
C GLY A 1029 -35.16 -43.94 -11.66
N LYS A 1030 -34.54 -44.16 -12.82
CA LYS A 1030 -33.08 -44.34 -12.90
C LYS A 1030 -32.44 -42.96 -12.79
N VAL A 1031 -31.37 -42.83 -12.01
CA VAL A 1031 -30.48 -41.66 -12.14
C VAL A 1031 -29.74 -41.80 -13.48
N ILE A 1032 -29.90 -40.84 -14.40
CA ILE A 1032 -29.29 -40.86 -15.74
C ILE A 1032 -28.01 -40.03 -15.75
N CYS A 1033 -28.09 -38.81 -15.22
CA CYS A 1033 -27.00 -37.84 -15.21
C CYS A 1033 -26.88 -37.18 -13.85
N MET A 1034 -25.67 -36.72 -13.51
CA MET A 1034 -25.41 -35.93 -12.30
C MET A 1034 -24.27 -34.94 -12.54
N SER A 1035 -24.25 -33.88 -11.75
CA SER A 1035 -23.22 -32.84 -11.77
C SER A 1035 -23.07 -32.25 -10.36
N VAL A 1036 -21.91 -31.69 -10.06
CA VAL A 1036 -21.57 -31.08 -8.76
C VAL A 1036 -21.09 -29.64 -9.03
N ASP A 1037 -21.37 -28.77 -8.08
CA ASP A 1037 -21.00 -27.34 -8.06
C ASP A 1037 -19.47 -27.09 -8.07
N GLU A 1038 -19.02 -25.92 -8.53
CA GLU A 1038 -17.62 -25.45 -8.47
C GLU A 1038 -17.13 -25.20 -7.03
N ASP A 1039 -18.05 -25.03 -6.09
CA ASP A 1039 -17.79 -24.99 -4.64
C ASP A 1039 -18.05 -26.35 -3.94
N GLU A 1040 -18.41 -27.39 -4.70
CA GLU A 1040 -18.67 -28.78 -4.26
C GLU A 1040 -19.83 -28.99 -3.26
N GLU A 1041 -20.43 -27.93 -2.70
CA GLU A 1041 -21.51 -27.99 -1.71
C GLU A 1041 -22.85 -28.51 -2.27
N VAL A 1042 -23.09 -28.46 -3.59
CA VAL A 1042 -24.37 -28.88 -4.20
C VAL A 1042 -24.17 -30.01 -5.23
N LEU A 1043 -24.85 -31.14 -5.00
CA LEU A 1043 -25.04 -32.22 -5.97
C LEU A 1043 -26.39 -32.03 -6.67
N VAL A 1044 -26.41 -32.13 -8.00
CA VAL A 1044 -27.63 -32.09 -8.82
C VAL A 1044 -27.73 -33.33 -9.70
N ILE A 1045 -28.93 -33.91 -9.83
CA ILE A 1045 -29.20 -35.08 -10.67
C ILE A 1045 -30.35 -34.87 -11.65
N GLY A 1046 -30.35 -35.67 -12.72
CA GLY A 1046 -31.48 -35.86 -13.64
C GLY A 1046 -31.89 -37.33 -13.73
N THR A 1047 -33.20 -37.60 -13.77
CA THR A 1047 -33.78 -38.95 -13.73
C THR A 1047 -34.58 -39.36 -14.97
N SER A 1048 -34.79 -40.67 -15.13
CA SER A 1048 -35.57 -41.25 -16.24
C SER A 1048 -37.09 -41.04 -16.16
N ASP A 1049 -37.61 -40.56 -15.03
CA ASP A 1049 -38.99 -40.09 -14.88
C ASP A 1049 -39.11 -38.57 -15.05
N GLY A 1050 -38.05 -37.90 -15.52
CA GLY A 1050 -38.06 -36.49 -15.89
C GLY A 1050 -37.91 -35.53 -14.71
N ARG A 1051 -37.38 -36.00 -13.57
CA ARG A 1051 -37.19 -35.16 -12.37
C ARG A 1051 -35.78 -34.60 -12.32
N ILE A 1052 -35.69 -33.41 -11.73
CA ILE A 1052 -34.44 -32.76 -11.35
C ILE A 1052 -34.47 -32.60 -9.83
N GLN A 1053 -33.43 -33.06 -9.16
CA GLN A 1053 -33.27 -32.94 -7.70
C GLN A 1053 -31.88 -32.39 -7.40
N ALA A 1054 -31.79 -31.56 -6.36
CA ALA A 1054 -30.51 -31.14 -5.83
C ALA A 1054 -30.46 -31.26 -4.30
N TRP A 1055 -29.27 -31.62 -3.84
CA TRP A 1055 -28.92 -31.79 -2.44
C TRP A 1055 -27.76 -30.88 -2.07
N GLY A 1056 -27.88 -30.19 -0.95
CA GLY A 1056 -26.83 -29.35 -0.39
C GLY A 1056 -26.18 -30.04 0.81
N GLN A 1057 -24.86 -30.05 0.86
CA GLN A 1057 -24.15 -30.36 2.09
C GLN A 1057 -24.44 -29.30 3.16
N SER A 1058 -24.48 -29.70 4.44
CA SER A 1058 -25.05 -28.89 5.53
C SER A 1058 -24.12 -28.62 6.71
#